data_AF-A0A0P0NG62-F1
#
_entry.id   AF-A0A0P0NG62-F1
#
_cell.length_a   1.000
_cell.length_b   1.000
_cell.length_c   1.000
_cell.angle_alpha   90.00
_cell.angle_beta   90.00
_cell.angle_gamma   90.00
#
_symmetry.space_group_name_H-M   'P 1'
#
loop_
_entity.id
_entity.type
_entity.pdbx_description
1 polymer ?
#
loop_
_entity_poly.entity_id
_entity_poly.type
_entity_poly.pdbx_seq_one_letter_code
_entity_poly.pdbx_strand_id
1 'polypeptide(L)'
;MRKFLLISLMFYAMNSFAGIVVDNPEQLRKAVQKAKPGDTIVLKNGTWKDAALNLDGKGTAQKPIVIMAESPGGMLLTGSSYLQLAGEYLTVKNLHFNQGFTPKRAVISFRADSKNLANHCRVTGVVIENYSQPERFKTDTWVIFYGKYNRIDHSTFVDKLNSGPVIIVELDDERSQQNYHRIDSNYFNGRPRFGSNGAETIRVGVSRYSLSPSRTTISHNFFERCNGEVEIISIKSGENTVSFNTFFESEGGMVLRHGSNNTVESNFFNGNNKPFTGGVRIINPGHKVFNNVFYQLKGKQFRAPLSIMNGVPNSLINRYYQVKDVRVEKNTFVDCTPFLFGAGKDAERTLSPQEVAFKNNLVLSKDSCIYENLNDDNGIKITDNGLIEGANTRSKTVGNAATGFHKIKPKYLRIKGHELPYDAKYGADLKQLSFIEAKNTGAVWFQPAVKTTARKAKSFQLSSAQSENFNQLIQQALSGDTIVLMDTGYYKMKEPIQINKTLVIMAAKNLPKRPTLVNASFNSLPSFLTIENGGRLTVKNIAFKGTLESFGGVDAGIKSSESPMNQSYYLNVAGCEFYDFNESSQSGIACAKGTLADTLIVSNSIFHHLSGTGINLSSEKDDKGIYNAEFVNITNCLFTNLLGSAINVYRGGNDESTLGPFVSIDYCSFNEVENREQGAVVKLIGVQQAKITNSSFLNSGQGGRSIQFQEYRTDHILVDYCNFYNSGKIESFYNNAAGPHIYHDEPGSVKMASASNDQQALGAKF
;
A
#
# COMPACT_ATOMS: atom_id res chain seq x y z
N MET A 1 34.24 1.89 -69.49
CA MET A 1 34.41 0.64 -68.71
C MET A 1 34.59 1.01 -67.23
N ARG A 2 33.99 0.28 -66.29
CA ARG A 2 33.82 0.56 -64.84
C ARG A 2 32.58 1.39 -64.45
N LYS A 3 31.40 0.79 -64.55
CA LYS A 3 30.21 1.15 -63.74
C LYS A 3 29.20 -0.01 -63.58
N PHE A 4 29.68 -1.25 -63.60
CA PHE A 4 28.87 -2.45 -63.43
C PHE A 4 29.64 -3.47 -62.58
N LEU A 5 29.81 -3.19 -61.28
CA LEU A 5 30.21 -4.22 -60.30
C LEU A 5 30.00 -3.72 -58.85
N LEU A 6 28.77 -3.31 -58.51
CA LEU A 6 28.44 -2.91 -57.12
C LEU A 6 26.97 -3.17 -56.76
N ILE A 7 26.37 -4.24 -57.33
CA ILE A 7 25.01 -4.72 -56.99
C ILE A 7 25.03 -6.22 -56.59
N SER A 8 26.19 -6.83 -56.35
CA SER A 8 26.31 -8.28 -56.08
C SER A 8 26.87 -8.64 -54.69
N LEU A 9 26.82 -7.75 -53.70
CA LEU A 9 27.31 -8.04 -52.34
C LEU A 9 26.34 -7.61 -51.22
N MET A 10 25.04 -7.62 -51.51
CA MET A 10 23.98 -7.35 -50.50
C MET A 10 22.94 -8.48 -50.43
N PHE A 11 23.36 -9.70 -50.76
CA PHE A 11 22.56 -10.93 -50.66
C PHE A 11 23.43 -12.05 -50.11
N TYR A 12 23.93 -11.93 -48.88
CA TYR A 12 24.36 -13.11 -48.11
C TYR A 12 24.18 -12.85 -46.61
N ALA A 13 23.47 -13.79 -45.98
CA ALA A 13 23.20 -13.93 -44.54
C ALA A 13 22.04 -13.10 -43.93
N MET A 14 20.86 -13.11 -44.56
CA MET A 14 19.66 -13.47 -43.77
C MET A 14 19.70 -14.98 -43.53
N ASN A 15 20.62 -15.44 -42.67
CA ASN A 15 20.41 -16.73 -42.04
C ASN A 15 19.23 -16.51 -41.10
N SER A 16 18.04 -16.91 -41.53
CA SER A 16 16.94 -17.19 -40.62
C SER A 16 17.50 -18.14 -39.56
N PHE A 17 17.82 -17.61 -38.38
CA PHE A 17 18.27 -18.43 -37.27
C PHE A 17 17.14 -19.43 -37.01
N ALA A 18 17.33 -20.68 -37.39
CA ALA A 18 16.31 -21.72 -37.28
C ALA A 18 16.16 -22.09 -35.81
N GLY A 19 15.46 -21.24 -35.06
CA GLY A 19 15.10 -21.53 -33.68
C GLY A 19 14.17 -22.74 -33.62
N ILE A 20 14.27 -23.51 -32.54
CA ILE A 20 13.37 -24.62 -32.26
C ILE A 20 12.02 -24.02 -31.87
N VAL A 21 11.08 -23.96 -32.80
CA VAL A 21 9.74 -23.43 -32.53
C VAL A 21 8.93 -24.45 -31.73
N VAL A 22 8.27 -23.98 -30.67
CA VAL A 22 7.37 -24.78 -29.83
C VAL A 22 6.06 -24.04 -29.62
N ASP A 23 4.95 -24.79 -29.58
CA ASP A 23 3.59 -24.24 -29.46
C ASP A 23 2.87 -24.65 -28.17
N ASN A 24 3.49 -25.47 -27.32
CA ASN A 24 2.93 -25.88 -26.04
C ASN A 24 4.02 -26.24 -24.99
N PRO A 25 3.66 -26.33 -23.70
CA PRO A 25 4.62 -26.63 -22.63
C PRO A 25 5.36 -27.96 -22.76
N GLU A 26 4.73 -29.00 -23.32
CA GLU A 26 5.36 -30.32 -23.47
C GLU A 26 6.43 -30.32 -24.58
N GLN A 27 6.17 -29.61 -25.68
CA GLN A 27 7.19 -29.37 -26.70
C GLN A 27 8.34 -28.52 -26.15
N LEU A 28 8.05 -27.47 -25.38
CA LEU A 28 9.06 -26.64 -24.71
C LEU A 28 9.96 -27.49 -23.82
N ARG A 29 9.38 -28.31 -22.94
CA ARG A 29 10.14 -29.19 -22.04
C ARG A 29 11.08 -30.11 -22.82
N LYS A 30 10.58 -30.76 -23.88
CA LYS A 30 11.38 -31.64 -24.74
C LYS A 30 12.48 -30.88 -25.49
N ALA A 31 12.20 -29.66 -25.96
CA ALA A 31 13.17 -28.83 -26.64
C ALA A 31 14.31 -28.42 -25.71
N VAL A 32 14.01 -27.98 -24.48
CA VAL A 32 15.03 -27.58 -23.49
C VAL A 32 15.90 -28.76 -23.09
N GLN A 33 15.32 -29.94 -22.86
CA GLN A 33 16.07 -31.15 -22.50
C GLN A 33 17.05 -31.62 -23.59
N LYS A 34 16.77 -31.31 -24.86
CA LYS A 34 17.61 -31.67 -26.01
C LYS A 34 18.51 -30.53 -26.48
N ALA A 35 18.31 -29.31 -25.95
CA ALA A 35 19.01 -28.13 -26.39
C ALA A 35 20.50 -28.21 -26.02
N LYS A 36 21.33 -27.76 -26.96
CA LYS A 36 22.77 -27.60 -26.81
C LYS A 36 23.09 -26.14 -26.47
N PRO A 37 24.25 -25.86 -25.84
CA PRO A 37 24.70 -24.49 -25.63
C PRO A 37 24.68 -23.65 -26.93
N GLY A 38 23.89 -22.57 -26.92
CA GLY A 38 23.72 -21.65 -28.05
C GLY A 38 22.41 -21.83 -28.82
N ASP A 39 21.65 -22.89 -28.54
CA ASP A 39 20.34 -23.09 -29.16
C ASP A 39 19.35 -22.01 -28.72
N THR A 40 18.44 -21.66 -29.62
CA THR A 40 17.32 -20.77 -29.35
C THR A 40 16.01 -21.53 -29.53
N ILE A 41 15.17 -21.51 -28.50
CA ILE A 41 13.82 -22.07 -28.48
C ILE A 41 12.83 -20.90 -28.57
N VAL A 42 11.96 -20.94 -29.57
CA VAL A 42 11.01 -19.87 -29.89
C VAL A 42 9.62 -20.32 -29.48
N LEU A 43 9.01 -19.59 -28.55
CA LEU A 43 7.65 -19.81 -28.08
C LEU A 43 6.68 -19.13 -29.04
N LYS A 44 5.81 -19.91 -29.70
CA LYS A 44 4.84 -19.39 -30.66
C LYS A 44 3.93 -18.34 -30.01
N ASN A 45 3.67 -17.25 -30.73
CA ASN A 45 2.76 -16.20 -30.28
C ASN A 45 1.35 -16.76 -29.98
N GLY A 46 0.65 -16.11 -29.07
CA GLY A 46 -0.72 -16.43 -28.68
C GLY A 46 -0.91 -16.52 -27.17
N THR A 47 -2.13 -16.87 -26.78
CA THR A 47 -2.50 -17.07 -25.38
C THR A 47 -2.25 -18.51 -24.95
N TRP A 48 -1.35 -18.69 -23.99
CA TRP A 48 -1.05 -19.96 -23.35
C TRP A 48 -1.72 -19.96 -21.97
N LYS A 49 -2.88 -20.60 -21.88
CA LYS A 49 -3.66 -20.70 -20.64
C LYS A 49 -3.17 -21.89 -19.80
N ASP A 50 -3.05 -21.70 -18.50
CA ASP A 50 -2.69 -22.74 -17.52
C ASP A 50 -1.34 -23.45 -17.85
N ALA A 51 -0.38 -22.70 -18.40
CA ALA A 51 0.87 -23.22 -18.91
C ALA A 51 1.97 -23.35 -17.84
N ALA A 52 2.43 -24.58 -17.63
CA ALA A 52 3.56 -24.89 -16.76
C ALA A 52 4.88 -24.89 -17.55
N LEU A 53 5.61 -23.77 -17.51
CA LEU A 53 6.90 -23.63 -18.21
C LEU A 53 8.04 -24.15 -17.31
N ASN A 54 8.35 -25.43 -17.43
CA ASN A 54 9.43 -26.06 -16.67
C ASN A 54 10.67 -26.20 -17.53
N LEU A 55 11.71 -25.44 -17.21
CA LEU A 55 12.97 -25.41 -17.93
C LEU A 55 14.06 -26.09 -17.10
N ASP A 56 14.71 -27.10 -17.68
CA ASP A 56 15.92 -27.72 -17.13
C ASP A 56 16.91 -27.95 -18.26
N GLY A 57 17.91 -27.09 -18.33
CA GLY A 57 18.87 -27.07 -19.43
C GLY A 57 20.22 -26.51 -19.00
N LYS A 58 21.25 -26.84 -19.77
CA LYS A 58 22.65 -26.48 -19.48
C LYS A 58 23.28 -25.81 -20.68
N GLY A 59 23.29 -24.47 -20.66
CA GLY A 59 24.09 -23.65 -21.56
C GLY A 59 25.52 -23.48 -21.06
N THR A 60 26.22 -22.50 -21.64
CA THR A 60 27.52 -22.04 -21.15
C THR A 60 27.56 -20.51 -21.13
N ALA A 61 28.53 -19.92 -20.44
CA ALA A 61 28.70 -18.46 -20.38
C ALA A 61 28.77 -17.80 -21.76
N GLN A 62 29.44 -18.44 -22.72
CA GLN A 62 29.59 -17.94 -24.09
C GLN A 62 28.41 -18.30 -25.00
N LYS A 63 27.70 -19.39 -24.70
CA LYS A 63 26.59 -19.91 -25.50
C LYS A 63 25.43 -20.32 -24.58
N PRO A 64 24.65 -19.35 -24.07
CA PRO A 64 23.47 -19.66 -23.28
C PRO A 64 22.40 -20.34 -24.15
N ILE A 65 21.51 -21.10 -23.52
CA ILE A 65 20.28 -21.55 -24.19
C ILE A 65 19.28 -20.41 -24.06
N VAL A 66 18.75 -19.94 -25.19
CA VAL A 66 17.79 -18.82 -25.22
C VAL A 66 16.38 -19.36 -25.39
N ILE A 67 15.46 -18.95 -24.53
CA ILE A 67 14.03 -19.24 -24.61
C ILE A 67 13.31 -17.89 -24.75
N MET A 68 12.61 -17.67 -25.86
CA MET A 68 11.99 -16.36 -26.12
C MET A 68 10.65 -16.47 -26.83
N ALA A 69 9.75 -15.52 -26.56
CA ALA A 69 8.57 -15.33 -27.40
C ALA A 69 8.96 -15.03 -28.85
N GLU A 70 8.18 -15.54 -29.80
CA GLU A 70 8.32 -15.30 -31.25
C GLU A 70 8.34 -13.81 -31.59
N SER A 71 7.47 -13.04 -30.93
CA SER A 71 7.53 -11.57 -30.92
C SER A 71 7.50 -11.05 -29.48
N PRO A 72 8.19 -9.94 -29.16
CA PRO A 72 8.15 -9.38 -27.81
C PRO A 72 6.71 -9.06 -27.35
N GLY A 73 6.29 -9.65 -26.23
CA GLY A 73 4.92 -9.51 -25.71
C GLY A 73 3.86 -10.35 -26.42
N GLY A 74 4.23 -11.06 -27.49
CA GLY A 74 3.30 -11.88 -28.26
C GLY A 74 2.89 -13.19 -27.59
N MET A 75 3.55 -13.58 -26.49
CA MET A 75 3.18 -14.74 -25.67
C MET A 75 2.50 -14.28 -24.38
N LEU A 76 1.18 -14.44 -24.33
CA LEU A 76 0.34 -14.11 -23.18
C LEU A 76 0.06 -15.36 -22.35
N LEU A 77 0.56 -15.40 -21.12
CA LEU A 77 0.37 -16.46 -20.14
C LEU A 77 -0.78 -16.07 -19.20
N THR A 78 -1.87 -16.85 -19.23
CA THR A 78 -3.10 -16.59 -18.45
C THR A 78 -3.46 -17.77 -17.55
N GLY A 79 -4.48 -17.58 -16.70
CA GLY A 79 -4.95 -18.64 -15.80
C GLY A 79 -3.90 -19.01 -14.76
N SER A 80 -3.61 -20.31 -14.62
CA SER A 80 -2.70 -20.88 -13.63
C SER A 80 -1.27 -21.10 -14.18
N SER A 81 -0.80 -20.21 -15.05
CA SER A 81 0.53 -20.31 -15.67
C SER A 81 1.67 -19.91 -14.73
N TYR A 82 2.85 -20.51 -14.90
CA TYR A 82 4.07 -20.23 -14.13
C TYR A 82 5.34 -20.68 -14.88
N LEU A 83 6.50 -20.23 -14.42
CA LEU A 83 7.83 -20.54 -14.93
C LEU A 83 8.75 -21.06 -13.81
N GLN A 84 9.38 -22.21 -14.03
CA GLN A 84 10.43 -22.74 -13.16
C GLN A 84 11.70 -22.99 -13.97
N LEU A 85 12.84 -22.54 -13.45
CA LEU A 85 14.16 -22.71 -14.07
C LEU A 85 15.02 -23.63 -13.20
N ALA A 86 15.69 -24.57 -13.84
CA ALA A 86 16.76 -25.39 -13.28
C ALA A 86 17.91 -25.49 -14.29
N GLY A 87 19.11 -25.80 -13.80
CA GLY A 87 20.31 -25.90 -14.62
C GLY A 87 21.09 -24.60 -14.70
N GLU A 88 21.76 -24.35 -15.82
CA GLU A 88 22.74 -23.28 -15.93
C GLU A 88 22.68 -22.52 -17.26
N TYR A 89 22.95 -21.22 -17.21
CA TYR A 89 23.07 -20.35 -18.40
C TYR A 89 21.84 -20.39 -19.32
N LEU A 90 20.64 -20.37 -18.73
CA LEU A 90 19.39 -20.16 -19.46
C LEU A 90 19.07 -18.67 -19.55
N THR A 91 18.62 -18.19 -20.72
CA THR A 91 18.11 -16.83 -20.89
C THR A 91 16.66 -16.86 -21.36
N VAL A 92 15.74 -16.41 -20.51
CA VAL A 92 14.31 -16.32 -20.83
C VAL A 92 13.93 -14.88 -21.18
N LYS A 93 13.20 -14.67 -22.28
CA LYS A 93 12.88 -13.33 -22.79
C LYS A 93 11.40 -13.11 -23.13
N ASN A 94 10.91 -11.91 -22.81
CA ASN A 94 9.71 -11.31 -23.39
C ASN A 94 8.39 -12.07 -23.19
N LEU A 95 8.17 -12.61 -21.99
CA LEU A 95 6.91 -13.25 -21.61
C LEU A 95 5.97 -12.25 -20.94
N HIS A 96 4.66 -12.45 -21.10
CA HIS A 96 3.64 -11.60 -20.49
C HIS A 96 2.68 -12.43 -19.63
N PHE A 97 2.69 -12.24 -18.30
CA PHE A 97 1.71 -12.83 -17.38
C PHE A 97 0.62 -11.80 -17.05
N ASN A 98 -0.63 -12.12 -17.38
CA ASN A 98 -1.82 -11.30 -17.07
C ASN A 98 -3.05 -12.22 -16.99
N GLN A 99 -4.16 -11.75 -16.42
CA GLN A 99 -5.45 -12.47 -16.34
C GLN A 99 -5.31 -13.86 -15.70
N GLY A 100 -4.69 -13.92 -14.53
CA GLY A 100 -4.44 -15.18 -13.85
C GLY A 100 -3.75 -15.00 -12.50
N PHE A 101 -3.25 -16.11 -11.97
CA PHE A 101 -2.47 -16.17 -10.74
C PHE A 101 -1.67 -17.47 -10.74
N THR A 102 -0.55 -17.52 -10.01
CA THR A 102 0.22 -18.77 -9.93
C THR A 102 -0.47 -19.80 -9.03
N PRO A 103 -0.52 -21.10 -9.40
CA PRO A 103 -0.91 -22.18 -8.50
C PRO A 103 0.26 -22.62 -7.59
N LYS A 104 1.44 -22.01 -7.75
CA LYS A 104 2.67 -22.32 -7.01
C LYS A 104 2.98 -21.19 -6.03
N ARG A 105 4.06 -21.38 -5.26
CA ARG A 105 4.63 -20.33 -4.40
C ARG A 105 5.13 -19.11 -5.19
N ALA A 106 5.48 -19.29 -6.47
CA ALA A 106 6.02 -18.24 -7.32
C ALA A 106 5.41 -18.25 -8.74
N VAL A 107 5.31 -17.08 -9.38
CA VAL A 107 5.06 -17.00 -10.85
C VAL A 107 6.32 -17.41 -11.60
N ILE A 108 7.49 -16.92 -11.18
CA ILE A 108 8.82 -17.25 -11.71
C ILE A 108 9.69 -17.77 -10.56
N SER A 109 10.23 -18.98 -10.70
CA SER A 109 11.09 -19.62 -9.70
C SER A 109 12.43 -20.02 -10.30
N PHE A 110 13.54 -19.57 -9.72
CA PHE A 110 14.90 -20.00 -10.07
C PHE A 110 15.28 -21.36 -9.44
N ARG A 111 14.29 -22.25 -9.33
CA ARG A 111 14.45 -23.68 -9.06
C ARG A 111 13.23 -24.43 -9.59
N ALA A 112 13.44 -25.66 -10.04
CA ALA A 112 12.35 -26.61 -10.30
C ALA A 112 11.84 -27.22 -8.98
N ASP A 113 12.75 -27.59 -8.09
CA ASP A 113 12.48 -28.15 -6.77
C ASP A 113 13.67 -27.89 -5.81
N SER A 114 13.65 -28.47 -4.60
CA SER A 114 14.72 -28.27 -3.61
C SER A 114 16.07 -28.87 -4.00
N LYS A 115 16.13 -29.79 -4.97
CA LYS A 115 17.38 -30.41 -5.46
C LYS A 115 17.90 -29.68 -6.70
N ASN A 116 17.00 -29.22 -7.56
CA ASN A 116 17.31 -28.69 -8.88
C ASN A 116 17.17 -27.15 -8.93
N LEU A 117 18.30 -26.46 -8.69
CA LEU A 117 18.41 -24.99 -8.71
C LEU A 117 18.82 -24.47 -10.09
N ALA A 118 18.57 -23.18 -10.34
CA ALA A 118 19.14 -22.44 -11.47
C ALA A 118 20.38 -21.63 -11.04
N ASN A 119 21.43 -21.63 -11.85
CA ASN A 119 22.60 -20.77 -11.67
C ASN A 119 22.97 -20.07 -12.97
N HIS A 120 23.50 -18.84 -12.89
CA HIS A 120 23.88 -18.05 -14.07
C HIS A 120 22.74 -17.85 -15.09
N CYS A 121 21.48 -17.95 -14.66
CA CYS A 121 20.31 -17.78 -15.51
C CYS A 121 19.83 -16.32 -15.52
N ARG A 122 19.22 -15.90 -16.64
CA ARG A 122 18.72 -14.55 -16.84
C ARG A 122 17.26 -14.58 -17.27
N VAL A 123 16.41 -13.80 -16.61
CA VAL A 123 15.03 -13.50 -17.05
C VAL A 123 14.98 -12.02 -17.43
N THR A 124 14.53 -11.69 -18.63
CA THR A 124 14.55 -10.30 -19.09
C THR A 124 13.39 -9.94 -20.01
N GLY A 125 12.96 -8.67 -19.99
CA GLY A 125 11.85 -8.21 -20.82
C GLY A 125 10.51 -8.79 -20.41
N VAL A 126 10.36 -9.35 -19.20
CA VAL A 126 9.11 -9.97 -18.76
C VAL A 126 8.14 -8.90 -18.26
N VAL A 127 6.84 -9.12 -18.45
CA VAL A 127 5.79 -8.34 -17.79
C VAL A 127 4.96 -9.27 -16.92
N ILE A 128 4.73 -8.88 -15.67
CA ILE A 128 3.72 -9.47 -14.80
C ILE A 128 2.81 -8.34 -14.36
N GLU A 129 1.58 -8.32 -14.89
CA GLU A 129 0.58 -7.31 -14.55
C GLU A 129 -0.72 -7.97 -14.08
N ASN A 130 -1.31 -7.46 -12.99
CA ASN A 130 -2.60 -7.92 -12.47
C ASN A 130 -2.70 -9.47 -12.30
N TYR A 131 -1.58 -10.13 -11.98
CA TYR A 131 -1.48 -11.59 -11.88
C TYR A 131 -1.49 -12.08 -10.41
N SER A 132 -2.43 -11.53 -9.64
CA SER A 132 -2.53 -11.73 -8.19
C SER A 132 -3.57 -12.77 -7.81
N GLN A 133 -3.35 -13.45 -6.68
CA GLN A 133 -4.36 -14.33 -6.09
C GLN A 133 -5.70 -13.58 -5.92
N PRO A 134 -6.86 -14.24 -6.13
CA PRO A 134 -8.17 -13.62 -5.97
C PRO A 134 -8.43 -13.10 -4.55
N GLU A 135 -7.87 -13.76 -3.54
CA GLU A 135 -7.96 -13.37 -2.13
C GLU A 135 -6.75 -12.54 -1.72
N ARG A 136 -6.98 -11.38 -1.10
CA ARG A 136 -5.92 -10.47 -0.64
C ARG A 136 -4.85 -11.15 0.23
N PHE A 137 -5.25 -11.99 1.18
CA PHE A 137 -4.29 -12.61 2.11
C PHE A 137 -3.73 -13.95 1.66
N LYS A 138 -4.20 -14.50 0.54
CA LYS A 138 -3.60 -15.70 -0.05
C LYS A 138 -2.23 -15.34 -0.59
N THR A 139 -1.20 -15.94 0.01
CA THR A 139 0.18 -15.51 -0.18
C THR A 139 0.82 -16.21 -1.38
N ASP A 140 1.49 -15.42 -2.22
CA ASP A 140 2.42 -15.90 -3.24
C ASP A 140 3.53 -14.85 -3.47
N THR A 141 4.45 -15.15 -4.38
CA THR A 141 5.49 -14.21 -4.82
C THR A 141 5.54 -14.21 -6.34
N TRP A 142 5.89 -13.10 -6.97
CA TRP A 142 6.03 -13.11 -8.43
C TRP A 142 7.36 -13.69 -8.88
N VAL A 143 8.46 -13.35 -8.21
CA VAL A 143 9.78 -13.90 -8.54
C VAL A 143 10.47 -14.39 -7.28
N ILE A 144 10.92 -15.65 -7.28
CA ILE A 144 11.78 -16.17 -6.21
C ILE A 144 13.12 -16.62 -6.78
N PHE A 145 14.18 -16.00 -6.27
CA PHE A 145 15.56 -16.39 -6.52
C PHE A 145 16.01 -17.50 -5.57
N TYR A 146 16.72 -18.46 -6.15
CA TYR A 146 17.55 -19.46 -5.49
C TYR A 146 18.86 -19.60 -6.29
N GLY A 147 19.80 -20.41 -5.82
CA GLY A 147 21.07 -20.64 -6.51
C GLY A 147 21.97 -19.40 -6.52
N LYS A 148 22.83 -19.26 -7.54
CA LYS A 148 23.84 -18.19 -7.63
C LYS A 148 23.91 -17.56 -9.03
N TYR A 149 24.36 -16.31 -9.08
CA TYR A 149 24.66 -15.53 -10.28
C TYR A 149 23.48 -15.32 -11.24
N ASN A 150 22.26 -15.53 -10.78
CA ASN A 150 21.04 -15.26 -11.54
C ASN A 150 20.76 -13.76 -11.69
N ARG A 151 20.03 -13.40 -12.73
CA ARG A 151 19.66 -12.01 -13.04
C ARG A 151 18.20 -11.88 -13.46
N ILE A 152 17.52 -10.85 -12.97
CA ILE A 152 16.28 -10.36 -13.56
C ILE A 152 16.42 -8.89 -13.94
N ASP A 153 16.15 -8.58 -15.21
CA ASP A 153 16.38 -7.24 -15.72
C ASP A 153 15.45 -6.79 -16.84
N HIS A 154 15.27 -5.47 -17.00
CA HIS A 154 14.38 -4.88 -18.01
C HIS A 154 12.97 -5.48 -17.98
N SER A 155 12.46 -5.79 -16.78
CA SER A 155 11.14 -6.40 -16.59
C SER A 155 10.19 -5.43 -15.89
N THR A 156 8.90 -5.55 -16.16
CA THR A 156 7.84 -4.69 -15.62
C THR A 156 6.91 -5.48 -14.70
N PHE A 157 6.65 -4.95 -13.51
CA PHE A 157 5.76 -5.53 -12.52
C PHE A 157 4.67 -4.51 -12.18
N VAL A 158 3.40 -4.86 -12.40
CA VAL A 158 2.27 -3.92 -12.24
C VAL A 158 1.18 -4.48 -11.34
N ASP A 159 0.93 -3.80 -10.22
CA ASP A 159 -0.21 -4.05 -9.32
C ASP A 159 -0.28 -5.48 -8.75
N LYS A 160 0.69 -5.85 -7.91
CA LYS A 160 0.54 -7.05 -7.04
C LYS A 160 -0.36 -6.70 -5.85
N LEU A 161 -1.55 -7.28 -5.82
CA LEU A 161 -2.63 -6.91 -4.89
C LEU A 161 -2.78 -7.84 -3.68
N ASN A 162 -2.19 -9.03 -3.74
CA ASN A 162 -2.25 -10.02 -2.66
C ASN A 162 -0.94 -10.10 -1.85
N SER A 163 -1.03 -10.73 -0.68
CA SER A 163 0.07 -10.94 0.27
C SER A 163 1.30 -11.58 -0.36
N GLY A 164 2.46 -11.23 0.16
CA GLY A 164 3.77 -11.75 -0.19
C GLY A 164 4.52 -10.82 -1.14
N PRO A 165 5.87 -10.74 -1.03
CA PRO A 165 6.65 -9.82 -1.85
C PRO A 165 6.48 -9.96 -3.37
N VAL A 166 6.86 -8.95 -4.15
CA VAL A 166 6.97 -9.10 -5.62
C VAL A 166 8.18 -9.96 -5.92
N ILE A 167 9.34 -9.65 -5.34
CA ILE A 167 10.57 -10.45 -5.46
C ILE A 167 11.06 -10.90 -4.09
N ILE A 168 11.44 -12.18 -3.99
CA ILE A 168 12.20 -12.73 -2.85
C ILE A 168 13.54 -13.28 -3.35
N VAL A 169 14.61 -13.06 -2.58
CA VAL A 169 15.83 -13.85 -2.63
C VAL A 169 15.87 -14.78 -1.41
N GLU A 170 15.80 -16.08 -1.66
CA GLU A 170 15.83 -17.10 -0.61
C GLU A 170 17.26 -17.52 -0.27
N LEU A 171 17.50 -17.76 1.02
CA LEU A 171 18.80 -18.12 1.59
C LEU A 171 18.71 -19.41 2.43
N ASP A 172 17.65 -20.20 2.19
CA ASP A 172 17.29 -21.40 2.91
C ASP A 172 18.25 -22.58 2.71
N ASP A 173 19.25 -22.40 1.85
CA ASP A 173 20.27 -23.37 1.48
C ASP A 173 21.59 -22.63 1.18
N GLU A 174 22.73 -23.19 1.57
CA GLU A 174 24.07 -22.64 1.27
C GLU A 174 24.33 -22.46 -0.24
N ARG A 175 23.67 -23.28 -1.07
CA ARG A 175 23.69 -23.17 -2.53
C ARG A 175 23.02 -21.89 -3.02
N SER A 176 22.18 -21.24 -2.21
CA SER A 176 21.51 -19.97 -2.48
C SER A 176 22.06 -18.78 -1.68
N GLN A 177 23.03 -19.02 -0.78
CA GLN A 177 23.77 -17.97 -0.06
C GLN A 177 24.99 -17.52 -0.85
N GLN A 178 25.52 -16.33 -0.54
CA GLN A 178 26.61 -15.70 -1.30
C GLN A 178 26.31 -15.77 -2.81
N ASN A 179 25.11 -15.35 -3.17
CA ASN A 179 24.50 -15.64 -4.45
C ASN A 179 24.94 -14.71 -5.57
N TYR A 180 25.34 -13.47 -5.28
CA TYR A 180 25.69 -12.49 -6.32
C TYR A 180 24.58 -12.30 -7.37
N HIS A 181 23.32 -12.41 -6.94
CA HIS A 181 22.18 -12.14 -7.80
C HIS A 181 22.12 -10.67 -8.21
N ARG A 182 21.55 -10.41 -9.38
CA ARG A 182 21.33 -9.06 -9.90
C ARG A 182 19.86 -8.81 -10.21
N ILE A 183 19.31 -7.75 -9.64
CA ILE A 183 17.96 -7.25 -9.90
C ILE A 183 18.13 -5.83 -10.43
N ASP A 184 18.06 -5.65 -11.75
CA ASP A 184 18.40 -4.35 -12.34
C ASP A 184 17.56 -3.89 -13.52
N SER A 185 17.47 -2.57 -13.72
CA SER A 185 16.77 -1.99 -14.88
C SER A 185 15.26 -2.35 -14.94
N ASN A 186 14.65 -2.75 -13.83
CA ASN A 186 13.24 -3.14 -13.77
C ASN A 186 12.33 -1.95 -13.44
N TYR A 187 11.09 -2.01 -13.90
CA TYR A 187 10.04 -1.06 -13.57
C TYR A 187 9.00 -1.71 -12.66
N PHE A 188 8.95 -1.26 -11.40
CA PHE A 188 7.92 -1.62 -10.44
C PHE A 188 6.88 -0.50 -10.42
N ASN A 189 5.73 -0.73 -11.05
CA ASN A 189 4.68 0.25 -11.17
C ASN A 189 3.46 -0.16 -10.36
N GLY A 190 3.21 0.55 -9.27
CA GLY A 190 2.02 0.30 -8.47
C GLY A 190 2.16 -0.89 -7.54
N ARG A 191 1.96 -0.59 -6.27
CA ARG A 191 1.58 -1.56 -5.25
C ARG A 191 0.71 -0.81 -4.24
N PRO A 192 -0.63 -0.91 -4.33
CA PRO A 192 -1.50 -0.12 -3.45
C PRO A 192 -1.31 -0.54 -1.99
N ARG A 193 -1.77 0.32 -1.06
CA ARG A 193 -1.76 0.00 0.37
C ARG A 193 -2.43 -1.34 0.60
N PHE A 194 -1.71 -2.24 1.25
CA PHE A 194 -2.17 -3.60 1.47
C PHE A 194 -3.13 -3.73 2.66
N GLY A 195 -3.07 -2.78 3.61
CA GLY A 195 -3.85 -2.83 4.84
C GLY A 195 -3.34 -3.85 5.87
N SER A 196 -2.09 -4.31 5.73
CA SER A 196 -1.38 -5.18 6.69
C SER A 196 0.12 -5.22 6.37
N ASN A 197 0.88 -6.03 7.12
CA ASN A 197 2.26 -6.42 6.82
C ASN A 197 2.33 -7.50 5.71
N GLY A 198 3.49 -7.64 5.06
CA GLY A 198 3.77 -8.70 4.10
C GLY A 198 3.57 -8.30 2.65
N ALA A 199 3.71 -7.00 2.36
CA ALA A 199 3.54 -6.43 1.04
C ALA A 199 4.82 -5.75 0.50
N GLU A 200 6.00 -6.24 0.89
CA GLU A 200 7.28 -5.65 0.46
C GLU A 200 7.49 -5.80 -1.05
N THR A 201 7.95 -4.77 -1.79
CA THR A 201 8.26 -4.96 -3.23
C THR A 201 9.40 -5.95 -3.42
N ILE A 202 10.51 -5.79 -2.71
CA ILE A 202 11.64 -6.73 -2.74
C ILE A 202 12.00 -7.15 -1.32
N ARG A 203 12.27 -8.44 -1.12
CA ARG A 203 12.85 -8.97 0.11
C ARG A 203 14.09 -9.81 -0.17
N VAL A 204 15.19 -9.54 0.54
CA VAL A 204 16.45 -10.29 0.39
C VAL A 204 16.78 -11.03 1.68
N GLY A 205 16.39 -12.30 1.75
CA GLY A 205 16.50 -13.15 2.93
C GLY A 205 15.30 -13.06 3.88
N VAL A 206 15.47 -13.64 5.06
CA VAL A 206 14.52 -13.66 6.19
C VAL A 206 15.33 -13.62 7.49
N SER A 207 14.68 -13.33 8.62
CA SER A 207 15.36 -13.26 9.93
C SER A 207 16.24 -14.49 10.21
N ARG A 208 15.72 -15.71 10.00
CA ARG A 208 16.42 -16.99 10.24
C ARG A 208 17.82 -17.07 9.59
N TYR A 209 18.00 -16.49 8.40
CA TYR A 209 19.24 -16.56 7.62
C TYR A 209 19.93 -15.20 7.50
N SER A 210 19.53 -14.22 8.31
CA SER A 210 19.95 -12.83 8.16
C SER A 210 21.43 -12.57 8.46
N LEU A 211 22.08 -13.47 9.20
CA LEU A 211 23.51 -13.40 9.48
C LEU A 211 24.37 -13.92 8.32
N SER A 212 23.76 -14.59 7.33
CA SER A 212 24.48 -15.05 6.15
C SER A 212 24.65 -13.93 5.11
N PRO A 213 25.82 -13.83 4.47
CA PRO A 213 26.01 -12.92 3.34
C PRO A 213 25.21 -13.42 2.13
N SER A 214 24.42 -12.51 1.53
CA SER A 214 23.70 -12.78 0.30
C SER A 214 24.46 -12.22 -0.91
N ARG A 215 25.07 -11.03 -0.78
CA ARG A 215 25.79 -10.34 -1.87
C ARG A 215 24.91 -10.04 -3.09
N THR A 216 23.60 -9.91 -2.89
CA THR A 216 22.67 -9.49 -3.95
C THR A 216 22.90 -8.02 -4.28
N THR A 217 22.83 -7.69 -5.57
CA THR A 217 22.83 -6.31 -6.07
C THR A 217 21.46 -5.93 -6.63
N ILE A 218 20.88 -4.86 -6.10
CA ILE A 218 19.64 -4.25 -6.59
C ILE A 218 20.00 -2.88 -7.17
N SER A 219 19.98 -2.72 -8.49
CA SER A 219 20.45 -1.47 -9.09
C SER A 219 19.68 -0.97 -10.30
N HIS A 220 19.65 0.35 -10.53
CA HIS A 220 19.03 0.93 -11.72
C HIS A 220 17.53 0.60 -11.90
N ASN A 221 16.80 0.28 -10.82
CA ASN A 221 15.37 0.02 -10.89
C ASN A 221 14.57 1.30 -10.65
N PHE A 222 13.35 1.36 -11.19
CA PHE A 222 12.39 2.44 -10.95
C PHE A 222 11.21 1.91 -10.14
N PHE A 223 11.02 2.43 -8.93
CA PHE A 223 9.92 2.10 -8.03
C PHE A 223 8.92 3.25 -8.02
N GLU A 224 7.80 3.06 -8.70
CA GLU A 224 6.72 4.05 -8.77
C GLU A 224 5.57 3.62 -7.88
N ARG A 225 5.24 4.45 -6.88
CA ARG A 225 4.07 4.26 -6.01
C ARG A 225 3.98 2.83 -5.44
N CYS A 226 5.12 2.31 -5.01
CA CYS A 226 5.22 1.06 -4.28
C CYS A 226 4.80 1.29 -2.83
N ASN A 227 3.48 1.30 -2.58
CA ASN A 227 2.85 1.72 -1.33
C ASN A 227 2.30 0.55 -0.50
N GLY A 228 2.72 -0.68 -0.80
CA GLY A 228 2.20 -1.90 -0.18
C GLY A 228 2.22 -1.85 1.35
N GLU A 229 3.37 -1.46 1.90
CA GLU A 229 3.62 -1.33 3.33
C GLU A 229 4.83 -0.42 3.62
N VAL A 230 5.32 -0.40 4.86
CA VAL A 230 6.46 0.42 5.29
C VAL A 230 7.79 0.04 4.59
N GLU A 231 7.97 -1.21 4.19
CA GLU A 231 9.21 -1.70 3.55
C GLU A 231 9.04 -1.86 2.03
N ILE A 232 9.55 -0.93 1.22
CA ILE A 232 9.61 -1.10 -0.25
C ILE A 232 10.63 -2.18 -0.58
N ILE A 233 11.84 -2.03 -0.04
CA ILE A 233 12.89 -3.05 -0.07
C ILE A 233 13.19 -3.45 1.37
N SER A 234 13.09 -4.73 1.68
CA SER A 234 13.40 -5.30 2.99
C SER A 234 14.63 -6.18 2.89
N ILE A 235 15.79 -5.63 3.26
CA ILE A 235 17.04 -6.37 3.34
C ILE A 235 17.08 -7.13 4.66
N LYS A 236 17.14 -8.46 4.58
CA LYS A 236 17.13 -9.38 5.71
C LYS A 236 18.30 -10.38 5.59
N SER A 237 19.47 -9.87 5.21
CA SER A 237 20.74 -10.60 5.00
C SER A 237 21.93 -9.65 4.93
N GLY A 238 23.16 -10.19 4.91
CA GLY A 238 24.39 -9.39 4.90
C GLY A 238 24.99 -9.11 3.51
N GLU A 239 25.85 -8.08 3.45
CA GLU A 239 26.74 -7.75 2.31
C GLU A 239 26.03 -7.45 0.98
N ASN A 240 24.77 -7.00 1.01
CA ASN A 240 24.03 -6.61 -0.18
C ASN A 240 24.38 -5.18 -0.62
N THR A 241 24.13 -4.88 -1.90
CA THR A 241 24.28 -3.53 -2.47
C THR A 241 22.95 -3.07 -3.09
N VAL A 242 22.49 -1.89 -2.70
CA VAL A 242 21.32 -1.22 -3.29
C VAL A 242 21.77 0.12 -3.87
N SER A 243 21.83 0.23 -5.20
CA SER A 243 22.46 1.38 -5.84
C SER A 243 21.78 1.92 -7.10
N PHE A 244 21.83 3.23 -7.34
CA PHE A 244 21.32 3.85 -8.58
C PHE A 244 19.83 3.62 -8.86
N ASN A 245 19.02 3.31 -7.84
CA ASN A 245 17.58 3.15 -8.00
C ASN A 245 16.86 4.49 -7.82
N THR A 246 15.69 4.63 -8.45
CA THR A 246 14.77 5.74 -8.20
C THR A 246 13.52 5.26 -7.48
N PHE A 247 13.17 5.91 -6.38
CA PHE A 247 11.92 5.71 -5.64
C PHE A 247 11.04 6.94 -5.84
N PHE A 248 9.98 6.82 -6.63
CA PHE A 248 9.07 7.91 -6.96
C PHE A 248 7.73 7.73 -6.24
N GLU A 249 7.35 8.71 -5.43
CA GLU A 249 6.04 8.78 -4.75
C GLU A 249 5.64 7.51 -3.97
N SER A 250 6.63 6.78 -3.42
CA SER A 250 6.42 5.50 -2.73
C SER A 250 6.33 5.66 -1.21
N GLU A 251 5.26 5.15 -0.60
CA GLU A 251 4.85 5.35 0.81
C GLU A 251 5.55 4.41 1.82
N GLY A 252 6.83 4.17 1.60
CA GLY A 252 7.69 3.33 2.43
C GLY A 252 9.15 3.68 2.23
N GLY A 253 10.05 2.81 2.69
CA GLY A 253 11.49 3.03 2.57
C GLY A 253 12.27 1.82 2.07
N MET A 254 13.55 2.07 1.81
CA MET A 254 14.56 1.03 1.75
C MET A 254 14.98 0.71 3.19
N VAL A 255 14.77 -0.53 3.62
CA VAL A 255 14.95 -0.94 5.02
C VAL A 255 16.04 -2.00 5.14
N LEU A 256 17.06 -1.66 5.92
CA LEU A 256 18.09 -2.58 6.41
C LEU A 256 17.54 -3.32 7.63
N ARG A 257 16.57 -4.22 7.39
CA ARG A 257 15.72 -4.79 8.44
C ARG A 257 16.45 -5.81 9.31
N HIS A 258 17.25 -6.67 8.70
CA HIS A 258 18.17 -7.62 9.37
C HIS A 258 19.46 -7.78 8.54
N GLY A 259 20.50 -8.31 9.19
CA GLY A 259 21.81 -8.56 8.58
C GLY A 259 22.70 -7.32 8.53
N SER A 260 24.00 -7.54 8.29
CA SER A 260 25.05 -6.53 8.53
C SER A 260 25.82 -6.18 7.25
N ASN A 261 26.61 -5.11 7.27
CA ASN A 261 27.58 -4.77 6.22
C ASN A 261 26.97 -4.51 4.82
N ASN A 262 25.68 -4.13 4.77
CA ASN A 262 25.02 -3.73 3.54
C ASN A 262 25.41 -2.30 3.09
N THR A 263 25.39 -2.06 1.78
CA THR A 263 25.69 -0.77 1.14
C THR A 263 24.46 -0.20 0.44
N VAL A 264 24.17 1.08 0.68
CA VAL A 264 23.07 1.85 0.06
C VAL A 264 23.67 3.11 -0.56
N GLU A 265 23.82 3.13 -1.87
CA GLU A 265 24.56 4.20 -2.53
C GLU A 265 23.89 4.78 -3.77
N SER A 266 24.04 6.09 -3.99
CA SER A 266 23.67 6.73 -5.26
C SER A 266 22.21 6.52 -5.69
N ASN A 267 21.29 6.31 -4.75
CA ASN A 267 19.85 6.20 -5.04
C ASN A 267 19.18 7.59 -5.03
N PHE A 268 18.08 7.73 -5.77
CA PHE A 268 17.24 8.92 -5.79
C PHE A 268 15.86 8.63 -5.20
N PHE A 269 15.59 9.17 -4.02
CA PHE A 269 14.27 9.10 -3.37
C PHE A 269 13.52 10.40 -3.64
N ASN A 270 12.59 10.35 -4.58
CA ASN A 270 11.75 11.48 -4.96
C ASN A 270 10.33 11.32 -4.39
N GLY A 271 10.07 12.00 -3.27
CA GLY A 271 8.77 12.00 -2.63
C GLY A 271 7.74 12.91 -3.30
N ASN A 272 8.19 13.91 -4.07
CA ASN A 272 7.32 14.93 -4.68
C ASN A 272 6.31 15.56 -3.70
N ASN A 273 6.71 15.78 -2.44
CA ASN A 273 5.88 16.22 -1.32
C ASN A 273 4.68 15.32 -0.99
N LYS A 274 4.57 14.13 -1.57
CA LYS A 274 3.52 13.18 -1.24
C LYS A 274 3.67 12.71 0.21
N PRO A 275 2.59 12.72 1.02
CA PRO A 275 2.62 12.22 2.39
C PRO A 275 3.18 10.80 2.51
N PHE A 276 3.77 10.47 3.66
CA PHE A 276 4.26 9.13 4.01
C PHE A 276 5.42 8.58 3.14
N THR A 277 5.93 9.35 2.18
CA THR A 277 7.10 8.98 1.39
C THR A 277 8.36 8.92 2.25
N GLY A 278 9.03 7.76 2.26
CA GLY A 278 10.19 7.49 3.11
C GLY A 278 11.50 7.37 2.35
N GLY A 279 12.60 7.26 3.10
CA GLY A 279 13.94 7.11 2.56
C GLY A 279 14.59 5.82 3.06
N VAL A 280 15.64 5.94 3.88
CA VAL A 280 16.41 4.80 4.39
C VAL A 280 16.16 4.58 5.88
N ARG A 281 15.82 3.34 6.26
CA ARG A 281 15.73 2.90 7.65
C ARG A 281 16.86 1.93 7.97
N ILE A 282 17.64 2.27 9.01
CA ILE A 282 18.85 1.57 9.42
C ILE A 282 18.60 0.87 10.77
N ILE A 283 18.83 -0.44 10.78
CA ILE A 283 18.92 -1.33 11.94
C ILE A 283 20.18 -2.17 11.71
N ASN A 284 20.76 -2.79 12.75
CA ASN A 284 21.91 -3.71 12.64
C ASN A 284 23.23 -2.97 12.27
N PRO A 285 24.39 -3.66 12.33
CA PRO A 285 25.68 -2.99 12.26
C PRO A 285 26.35 -2.95 10.87
N GLY A 286 27.38 -2.11 10.73
CA GLY A 286 28.36 -2.14 9.64
C GLY A 286 27.91 -1.48 8.33
N HIS A 287 26.76 -0.81 8.33
CA HIS A 287 26.15 -0.28 7.10
C HIS A 287 26.84 0.97 6.55
N LYS A 288 26.81 1.09 5.23
CA LYS A 288 27.27 2.27 4.50
C LYS A 288 26.11 2.87 3.71
N VAL A 289 25.76 4.12 3.99
CA VAL A 289 24.68 4.86 3.32
C VAL A 289 25.25 6.16 2.80
N PHE A 290 25.53 6.23 1.50
CA PHE A 290 26.24 7.39 0.95
C PHE A 290 25.86 7.78 -0.47
N ASN A 291 26.13 9.02 -0.85
CA ASN A 291 25.87 9.53 -2.19
C ASN A 291 24.39 9.48 -2.64
N ASN A 292 23.44 9.29 -1.72
CA ASN A 292 22.02 9.26 -2.06
C ASN A 292 21.42 10.66 -2.08
N VAL A 293 20.36 10.86 -2.88
CA VAL A 293 19.56 12.09 -2.93
C VAL A 293 18.17 11.81 -2.40
N PHE A 294 17.78 12.53 -1.35
CA PHE A 294 16.46 12.49 -0.73
C PHE A 294 15.76 13.81 -1.02
N TYR A 295 14.65 13.75 -1.76
CA TYR A 295 13.98 14.93 -2.29
C TYR A 295 12.50 14.91 -1.91
N GLN A 296 12.10 15.88 -1.09
CA GLN A 296 10.72 16.17 -0.71
C GLN A 296 9.97 14.99 -0.06
N LEU A 297 10.67 14.22 0.77
CA LEU A 297 10.10 13.10 1.51
C LEU A 297 9.35 13.59 2.76
N LYS A 298 8.14 13.05 2.98
CA LYS A 298 7.20 13.52 4.04
C LYS A 298 6.83 12.46 5.08
N GLY A 299 7.46 11.30 5.04
CA GLY A 299 7.29 10.29 6.08
C GLY A 299 7.90 10.71 7.41
N LYS A 300 7.42 10.08 8.48
CA LYS A 300 7.87 10.30 9.87
C LYS A 300 8.12 8.93 10.51
N GLN A 301 8.73 8.93 11.70
CA GLN A 301 8.98 7.69 12.46
C GLN A 301 9.73 6.68 11.58
N PHE A 302 9.19 5.48 11.42
CA PHE A 302 9.76 4.42 10.57
C PHE A 302 9.81 4.74 9.08
N ARG A 303 9.06 5.74 8.62
CA ARG A 303 9.10 6.27 7.25
C ARG A 303 9.87 7.58 7.16
N ALA A 304 10.62 7.99 8.18
CA ALA A 304 11.43 9.21 8.09
C ALA A 304 12.40 9.12 6.89
N PRO A 305 12.80 10.26 6.31
CA PRO A 305 13.78 10.31 5.21
C PRO A 305 15.08 9.58 5.56
N LEU A 306 15.49 9.68 6.83
CA LEU A 306 16.50 8.84 7.45
C LEU A 306 16.01 8.45 8.85
N SER A 307 15.89 7.15 9.11
CA SER A 307 15.49 6.58 10.40
C SER A 307 16.56 5.64 10.91
N ILE A 308 17.25 6.00 12.00
CA ILE A 308 18.24 5.14 12.67
C ILE A 308 17.63 4.60 13.95
N MET A 309 17.40 3.29 14.03
CA MET A 309 16.60 2.69 15.10
C MET A 309 17.39 2.36 16.38
N ASN A 310 16.70 2.36 17.52
CA ASN A 310 17.15 1.64 18.70
C ASN A 310 17.05 0.11 18.48
N GLY A 311 17.93 -0.63 19.15
CA GLY A 311 17.93 -2.09 19.21
C GLY A 311 17.39 -2.65 20.53
N VAL A 312 17.16 -3.95 20.55
CA VAL A 312 16.69 -4.71 21.72
C VAL A 312 17.90 -5.36 22.43
N PRO A 313 18.03 -5.24 23.76
CA PRO A 313 19.04 -5.99 24.52
C PRO A 313 18.87 -7.49 24.34
N ASN A 314 19.98 -8.24 24.16
CA ASN A 314 19.94 -9.69 23.94
C ASN A 314 18.95 -10.10 22.83
N SER A 315 18.87 -9.28 21.77
CA SER A 315 17.87 -9.42 20.73
C SER A 315 17.87 -10.82 20.14
N LEU A 316 16.67 -11.40 20.03
CA LEU A 316 16.45 -12.57 19.18
C LEU A 316 16.64 -12.20 17.70
N ILE A 317 16.88 -13.21 16.86
CA ILE A 317 17.22 -13.01 15.44
C ILE A 317 16.12 -12.32 14.62
N ASN A 318 14.86 -12.42 15.06
CA ASN A 318 13.70 -11.78 14.45
C ASN A 318 13.35 -10.40 15.06
N ARG A 319 14.10 -9.95 16.06
CA ARG A 319 13.98 -8.61 16.66
C ARG A 319 15.01 -7.65 16.02
N TYR A 320 15.32 -6.55 16.68
CA TYR A 320 16.14 -5.46 16.15
C TYR A 320 17.51 -5.45 16.84
N TYR A 321 18.58 -5.73 16.09
CA TYR A 321 19.94 -5.58 16.61
C TYR A 321 20.31 -4.11 16.69
N GLN A 322 21.17 -3.78 17.66
CA GLN A 322 21.70 -2.43 17.84
C GLN A 322 22.37 -1.95 16.55
N VAL A 323 22.08 -0.71 16.16
CA VAL A 323 22.84 -0.04 15.12
C VAL A 323 24.23 0.27 15.67
N LYS A 324 25.27 -0.28 15.03
CA LYS A 324 26.67 -0.06 15.42
C LYS A 324 27.60 0.04 14.21
N ASP A 325 28.61 0.90 14.27
CA ASP A 325 29.60 1.08 13.18
C ASP A 325 28.94 1.36 11.82
N VAL A 326 28.14 2.44 11.76
CA VAL A 326 27.42 2.84 10.56
C VAL A 326 27.95 4.17 10.04
N ARG A 327 28.09 4.27 8.72
CA ARG A 327 28.49 5.50 8.03
C ARG A 327 27.35 6.04 7.18
N VAL A 328 26.92 7.26 7.49
CA VAL A 328 25.95 8.03 6.71
C VAL A 328 26.64 9.28 6.21
N GLU A 329 27.11 9.23 4.95
CA GLU A 329 27.99 10.28 4.43
C GLU A 329 27.66 10.74 3.02
N LYS A 330 27.94 12.01 2.69
CA LYS A 330 27.78 12.53 1.32
C LYS A 330 26.37 12.35 0.74
N ASN A 331 25.33 12.36 1.56
CA ASN A 331 23.94 12.34 1.08
C ASN A 331 23.39 13.77 0.95
N THR A 332 22.52 14.02 -0.02
CA THR A 332 21.82 15.31 -0.19
C THR A 332 20.35 15.16 0.22
N PHE A 333 19.89 15.99 1.15
CA PHE A 333 18.50 16.05 1.59
C PHE A 333 17.89 17.40 1.21
N VAL A 334 16.73 17.39 0.55
CA VAL A 334 16.08 18.58 0.01
C VAL A 334 14.62 18.59 0.43
N ASP A 335 14.22 19.55 1.27
CA ASP A 335 12.84 19.76 1.71
C ASP A 335 12.17 18.50 2.32
N CYS A 336 12.97 17.69 2.99
CA CYS A 336 12.54 16.50 3.71
C CYS A 336 12.03 16.85 5.11
N THR A 337 11.13 16.04 5.66
CA THR A 337 10.81 16.06 7.10
C THR A 337 12.06 15.74 7.95
N PRO A 338 12.04 16.00 9.27
CA PRO A 338 13.21 15.75 10.11
C PRO A 338 13.67 14.30 10.09
N PHE A 339 14.99 14.09 10.19
CA PHE A 339 15.58 12.78 10.44
C PHE A 339 15.24 12.30 11.85
N LEU A 340 15.21 10.97 12.05
CA LEU A 340 14.94 10.41 13.37
C LEU A 340 16.08 9.48 13.81
N PHE A 341 16.75 9.90 14.89
CA PHE A 341 17.80 9.15 15.55
C PHE A 341 17.27 8.51 16.84
N GLY A 342 17.45 7.20 16.97
CA GLY A 342 16.87 6.40 18.04
C GLY A 342 15.40 6.01 17.81
N ALA A 343 14.97 5.94 16.55
CA ALA A 343 13.60 5.58 16.18
C ALA A 343 13.16 4.26 16.86
N GLY A 344 11.92 4.22 17.32
CA GLY A 344 11.36 3.05 18.02
C GLY A 344 11.76 2.93 19.50
N LYS A 345 12.49 3.89 20.08
CA LYS A 345 12.82 3.87 21.52
C LYS A 345 11.58 3.66 22.39
N ASP A 346 11.59 2.57 23.15
CA ASP A 346 10.55 2.20 24.12
C ASP A 346 11.15 1.28 25.20
N ALA A 347 10.29 0.63 25.98
CA ALA A 347 10.72 -0.26 27.06
C ALA A 347 11.44 -1.54 26.59
N GLU A 348 11.26 -1.96 25.32
CA GLU A 348 11.95 -3.12 24.74
C GLU A 348 13.20 -2.68 23.97
N ARG A 349 13.08 -1.63 23.15
CA ARG A 349 14.12 -1.10 22.25
C ARG A 349 14.97 -0.05 22.98
N THR A 350 15.78 -0.50 23.92
CA THR A 350 16.56 0.37 24.84
C THR A 350 18.01 0.59 24.44
N LEU A 351 18.55 -0.18 23.48
CA LEU A 351 19.92 0.03 23.00
C LEU A 351 19.97 1.13 21.94
N SER A 352 20.53 2.29 22.27
CA SER A 352 20.74 3.39 21.34
C SER A 352 21.73 3.05 20.22
N PRO A 353 21.69 3.75 19.06
CA PRO A 353 22.73 3.64 18.03
C PRO A 353 24.10 4.01 18.58
N GLN A 354 25.15 3.28 18.22
CA GLN A 354 26.53 3.51 18.69
C GLN A 354 27.52 3.58 17.53
N GLU A 355 28.59 4.36 17.69
CA GLU A 355 29.66 4.49 16.67
C GLU A 355 29.12 4.87 15.28
N VAL A 356 28.06 5.68 15.21
CA VAL A 356 27.47 6.13 13.94
C VAL A 356 28.12 7.43 13.51
N ALA A 357 28.65 7.49 12.29
CA ALA A 357 29.17 8.70 11.68
C ALA A 357 28.14 9.33 10.74
N PHE A 358 27.67 10.54 11.03
CA PHE A 358 26.84 11.35 10.15
C PHE A 358 27.66 12.57 9.68
N LYS A 359 28.22 12.48 8.47
CA LYS A 359 29.21 13.48 8.01
C LYS A 359 29.15 13.84 6.53
N ASN A 360 29.57 15.04 6.19
CA ASN A 360 29.64 15.54 4.82
C ASN A 360 28.32 15.45 4.03
N ASN A 361 27.19 15.37 4.72
CA ASN A 361 25.87 15.43 4.10
C ASN A 361 25.52 16.89 3.76
N LEU A 362 24.62 17.10 2.82
CA LEU A 362 24.10 18.42 2.43
C LEU A 362 22.61 18.49 2.72
N VAL A 363 22.16 19.51 3.45
CA VAL A 363 20.76 19.67 3.83
C VAL A 363 20.23 21.03 3.36
N LEU A 364 19.16 21.00 2.58
CA LEU A 364 18.23 22.11 2.38
C LEU A 364 16.92 21.73 3.07
N SER A 365 16.49 22.52 4.05
CA SER A 365 15.21 22.29 4.72
C SER A 365 14.48 23.61 4.95
N LYS A 366 13.16 23.58 4.77
CA LYS A 366 12.24 24.65 5.19
C LYS A 366 11.74 24.46 6.62
N ASP A 367 11.88 23.26 7.16
CA ASP A 367 11.49 22.96 8.54
C ASP A 367 12.47 23.58 9.52
N SER A 368 11.95 24.04 10.66
CA SER A 368 12.81 24.57 11.72
C SER A 368 13.67 23.49 12.40
N CYS A 369 13.33 22.21 12.18
CA CYS A 369 13.98 21.04 12.75
C CYS A 369 14.58 20.18 11.62
N ILE A 370 15.86 19.84 11.73
CA ILE A 370 16.54 18.96 10.75
C ILE A 370 16.53 17.51 11.23
N TYR A 371 16.68 17.30 12.54
CA TYR A 371 16.67 15.97 13.13
C TYR A 371 16.16 16.00 14.57
N GLU A 372 15.58 14.88 14.98
CA GLU A 372 15.26 14.56 16.37
C GLU A 372 16.19 13.43 16.84
N ASN A 373 16.80 13.58 18.01
CA ASN A 373 17.60 12.54 18.65
C ASN A 373 16.94 12.14 19.96
N LEU A 374 16.50 10.88 20.05
CA LEU A 374 15.73 10.37 21.17
C LEU A 374 16.60 9.86 22.34
N ASN A 375 17.92 9.72 22.15
CA ASN A 375 18.83 9.19 23.17
C ASN A 375 19.81 10.22 23.73
N ASP A 376 20.32 11.14 22.90
CA ASP A 376 21.26 12.20 23.30
C ASP A 376 22.47 11.72 24.13
N ASP A 377 23.05 10.59 23.74
CA ASP A 377 24.14 9.89 24.44
C ASP A 377 25.46 9.85 23.66
N ASN A 378 25.62 10.72 22.65
CA ASN A 378 26.78 10.79 21.75
C ASN A 378 27.06 9.53 20.90
N GLY A 379 26.14 8.56 20.84
CA GLY A 379 26.29 7.39 19.98
C GLY A 379 26.28 7.70 18.47
N ILE A 380 25.76 8.87 18.10
CA ILE A 380 25.80 9.41 16.73
C ILE A 380 26.67 10.66 16.69
N LYS A 381 27.76 10.58 15.94
CA LYS A 381 28.71 11.69 15.72
C LYS A 381 28.32 12.47 14.47
N ILE A 382 27.71 13.63 14.67
CA ILE A 382 27.35 14.58 13.61
C ILE A 382 28.53 15.53 13.39
N THR A 383 29.18 15.46 12.23
CA THR A 383 30.40 16.23 11.96
C THR A 383 30.47 16.72 10.51
N ASP A 384 30.92 17.96 10.30
CA ASP A 384 31.23 18.53 8.99
C ASP A 384 30.12 18.29 7.94
N ASN A 385 28.88 18.74 8.21
CA ASN A 385 27.76 18.68 7.27
C ASN A 385 27.48 20.08 6.69
N GLY A 386 27.03 20.15 5.44
CA GLY A 386 26.61 21.39 4.79
C GLY A 386 25.12 21.67 5.03
N LEU A 387 24.80 22.93 5.33
CA LEU A 387 23.46 23.42 5.54
C LEU A 387 23.23 24.67 4.68
N ILE A 388 22.18 24.67 3.87
CA ILE A 388 21.90 25.77 2.94
C ILE A 388 21.05 26.85 3.62
N GLU A 389 21.41 28.13 3.42
CA GLU A 389 20.73 29.29 4.04
C GLU A 389 19.24 29.37 3.65
N GLY A 390 18.38 29.65 4.64
CA GLY A 390 16.90 29.59 4.53
C GLY A 390 16.25 28.60 5.52
N ALA A 391 17.05 27.67 6.06
CA ALA A 391 16.66 26.79 7.16
C ALA A 391 16.78 27.53 8.52
N ASN A 392 15.66 27.75 9.22
CA ASN A 392 15.72 28.01 10.66
C ASN A 392 16.20 26.72 11.34
N THR A 393 17.22 26.75 12.18
CA THR A 393 17.82 25.51 12.70
C THR A 393 17.71 25.42 14.21
N ARG A 394 16.77 24.61 14.67
CA ARG A 394 16.73 24.10 16.04
C ARG A 394 16.78 22.58 15.97
N SER A 395 17.60 21.96 16.80
CA SER A 395 17.32 20.60 17.26
C SER A 395 16.18 20.69 18.28
N LYS A 396 15.12 19.88 18.15
CA LYS A 396 14.01 19.89 19.14
C LYS A 396 14.48 19.57 20.56
N THR A 397 15.52 18.75 20.70
CA THR A 397 16.05 18.35 22.01
C THR A 397 17.08 19.34 22.59
N VAL A 398 17.71 20.18 21.76
CA VAL A 398 18.87 20.99 22.22
C VAL A 398 18.67 22.51 22.10
N GLY A 399 17.65 23.02 21.41
CA GLY A 399 17.38 24.47 21.34
C GLY A 399 18.50 25.35 20.73
N ASN A 400 19.64 24.78 20.38
CA ASN A 400 20.83 25.42 19.83
C ASN A 400 20.98 25.15 18.32
N ALA A 401 21.86 25.93 17.68
CA ALA A 401 22.33 25.67 16.32
C ALA A 401 22.79 24.22 16.19
N ALA A 402 22.46 23.56 15.07
CA ALA A 402 22.77 22.15 14.85
C ALA A 402 24.31 21.93 14.84
N THR A 403 24.86 21.45 15.95
CA THR A 403 26.28 21.13 16.09
C THR A 403 26.72 20.18 14.97
N GLY A 404 27.88 20.45 14.37
CA GLY A 404 28.40 19.65 13.25
C GLY A 404 27.83 20.02 11.87
N PHE A 405 27.08 21.13 11.76
CA PHE A 405 26.66 21.71 10.49
C PHE A 405 27.33 23.06 10.22
N HIS A 406 27.64 23.32 8.95
CA HIS A 406 28.21 24.55 8.44
C HIS A 406 27.25 25.17 7.43
N LYS A 407 26.95 26.45 7.59
CA LYS A 407 26.19 27.19 6.58
C LYS A 407 27.00 27.30 5.30
N ILE A 408 26.41 26.96 4.17
CA ILE A 408 27.04 27.06 2.86
C ILE A 408 26.09 27.69 1.83
N LYS A 409 26.68 28.27 0.78
CA LYS A 409 25.97 28.72 -0.43
C LYS A 409 26.29 27.73 -1.55
N PRO A 410 25.37 26.82 -1.90
CA PRO A 410 25.64 25.78 -2.88
C PRO A 410 25.55 26.35 -4.31
N LYS A 411 26.06 25.60 -5.28
CA LYS A 411 25.65 25.73 -6.68
C LYS A 411 24.35 24.95 -6.88
N TYR A 412 23.64 25.21 -7.98
CA TYR A 412 22.47 24.41 -8.35
C TYR A 412 22.72 23.74 -9.70
N LEU A 413 22.35 22.46 -9.79
CA LEU A 413 22.41 21.69 -11.03
C LEU A 413 20.98 21.27 -11.41
N ARG A 414 20.62 21.49 -12.67
CA ARG A 414 19.36 21.02 -13.23
C ARG A 414 19.57 19.63 -13.83
N ILE A 415 18.95 18.62 -13.24
CA ILE A 415 19.08 17.22 -13.66
C ILE A 415 17.69 16.61 -13.80
N LYS A 416 17.36 16.14 -15.02
CA LYS A 416 16.09 15.47 -15.32
C LYS A 416 14.85 16.22 -14.83
N GLY A 417 14.86 17.55 -14.96
CA GLY A 417 13.75 18.41 -14.54
C GLY A 417 13.77 18.84 -13.07
N HIS A 418 14.68 18.31 -12.25
CA HIS A 418 14.89 18.72 -10.87
C HIS A 418 16.03 19.73 -10.75
N GLU A 419 15.82 20.79 -9.98
CA GLU A 419 16.88 21.72 -9.57
C GLU A 419 17.39 21.29 -8.20
N LEU A 420 18.63 20.82 -8.13
CA LEU A 420 19.20 20.23 -6.93
C LEU A 420 20.43 21.02 -6.47
N PRO A 421 20.59 21.25 -5.16
CA PRO A 421 21.79 21.88 -4.65
C PRO A 421 23.00 20.94 -4.78
N TYR A 422 24.14 21.53 -5.11
CA TYR A 422 25.41 20.86 -5.33
C TYR A 422 26.54 21.60 -4.65
N ASP A 423 27.36 20.86 -3.92
CA ASP A 423 28.62 21.32 -3.37
C ASP A 423 29.69 20.25 -3.58
N ALA A 424 30.94 20.63 -3.83
CA ALA A 424 32.01 19.67 -4.08
C ALA A 424 32.42 18.89 -2.81
N LYS A 425 32.26 19.52 -1.64
CA LYS A 425 32.60 18.94 -0.34
C LYS A 425 31.39 18.29 0.32
N TYR A 426 30.19 18.84 0.18
CA TYR A 426 28.99 18.36 0.88
C TYR A 426 27.97 17.74 -0.07
N GLY A 427 27.29 16.69 0.41
CA GLY A 427 26.22 16.06 -0.32
C GLY A 427 26.69 15.09 -1.40
N ALA A 428 25.73 14.63 -2.18
CA ALA A 428 25.94 13.65 -3.23
C ALA A 428 26.61 14.25 -4.46
N ASP A 429 27.51 13.51 -5.09
CA ASP A 429 28.09 13.85 -6.37
C ASP A 429 27.07 13.61 -7.48
N LEU A 430 26.24 14.63 -7.71
CA LEU A 430 25.16 14.62 -8.68
C LEU A 430 25.62 14.29 -10.12
N LYS A 431 26.92 14.42 -10.43
CA LYS A 431 27.48 14.07 -11.74
C LYS A 431 27.69 12.56 -11.91
N GLN A 432 27.84 11.82 -10.82
CA GLN A 432 27.98 10.36 -10.83
C GLN A 432 26.63 9.64 -10.67
N LEU A 433 25.57 10.35 -10.28
CA LEU A 433 24.23 9.78 -10.12
C LEU A 433 23.56 9.52 -11.47
N SER A 434 23.11 8.28 -11.66
CA SER A 434 22.16 7.89 -12.71
C SER A 434 20.73 8.14 -12.20
N PHE A 435 20.15 9.28 -12.55
CA PHE A 435 18.73 9.58 -12.28
C PHE A 435 17.85 8.76 -13.23
N ILE A 436 17.60 7.50 -12.87
CA ILE A 436 16.80 6.57 -13.65
C ILE A 436 15.34 7.04 -13.69
N GLU A 437 14.78 7.12 -14.88
CA GLU A 437 13.36 7.43 -15.14
C GLU A 437 12.64 6.15 -15.61
N ALA A 438 11.30 6.09 -15.50
CA ALA A 438 10.50 4.94 -15.93
C ALA A 438 10.79 4.51 -17.39
N LYS A 439 11.04 5.47 -18.30
CA LYS A 439 11.38 5.19 -19.71
C LYS A 439 12.71 4.48 -19.92
N ASN A 440 13.58 4.45 -18.91
CA ASN A 440 14.88 3.78 -18.95
C ASN A 440 14.82 2.36 -18.39
N THR A 441 13.66 1.92 -17.90
CA THR A 441 13.49 0.64 -17.21
C THR A 441 12.32 -0.14 -17.79
N GLY A 442 12.18 -1.38 -17.33
CA GLY A 442 11.07 -2.24 -17.71
C GLY A 442 11.19 -2.83 -19.12
N ALA A 443 10.15 -3.56 -19.50
CA ALA A 443 10.05 -4.19 -20.80
C ALA A 443 9.72 -3.14 -21.88
N VAL A 444 10.66 -2.89 -22.80
CA VAL A 444 10.55 -1.84 -23.84
C VAL A 444 9.32 -2.02 -24.74
N TRP A 445 8.87 -3.25 -24.92
CA TRP A 445 7.70 -3.58 -25.75
C TRP A 445 6.36 -3.34 -25.04
N PHE A 446 6.37 -3.16 -23.71
CA PHE A 446 5.15 -3.02 -22.93
C PHE A 446 4.63 -1.59 -22.94
N GLN A 447 3.33 -1.47 -23.23
CA GLN A 447 2.58 -0.24 -23.07
C GLN A 447 1.33 -0.59 -22.25
N PRO A 448 1.09 0.06 -21.09
CA PRO A 448 -0.12 -0.19 -20.32
C PRO A 448 -1.37 0.03 -21.18
N ALA A 449 -2.35 -0.87 -21.05
CA ALA A 449 -3.61 -0.69 -21.73
C ALA A 449 -4.28 0.62 -21.28
N VAL A 450 -4.59 1.50 -22.23
CA VAL A 450 -5.38 2.71 -21.95
C VAL A 450 -6.83 2.28 -21.72
N LYS A 451 -7.32 2.41 -20.49
CA LYS A 451 -8.74 2.16 -20.16
C LYS A 451 -9.61 3.23 -20.82
N THR A 452 -10.14 2.95 -22.01
CA THR A 452 -11.12 3.81 -22.68
C THR A 452 -12.53 3.47 -22.21
N THR A 453 -13.30 4.46 -21.77
CA THR A 453 -14.72 4.27 -21.47
C THR A 453 -15.51 3.95 -22.74
N ALA A 454 -16.26 2.85 -22.75
CA ALA A 454 -17.00 2.41 -23.94
C ALA A 454 -18.06 3.43 -24.42
N ARG A 455 -18.64 4.20 -23.49
CA ARG A 455 -19.52 5.34 -23.78
C ARG A 455 -19.51 6.34 -22.63
N LYS A 456 -20.10 7.52 -22.87
CA LYS A 456 -20.46 8.46 -21.79
C LYS A 456 -21.43 7.82 -20.81
N ALA A 457 -21.31 8.21 -19.54
CA ALA A 457 -22.21 7.79 -18.47
C ALA A 457 -23.67 8.15 -18.81
N LYS A 458 -24.59 7.24 -18.49
CA LYS A 458 -26.04 7.40 -18.65
C LYS A 458 -26.75 7.21 -17.31
N SER A 459 -27.98 7.70 -17.26
CA SER A 459 -28.89 7.47 -16.14
C SER A 459 -30.01 6.52 -16.54
N PHE A 460 -30.30 5.55 -15.69
CA PHE A 460 -31.42 4.62 -15.81
C PHE A 460 -32.44 4.96 -14.74
N GLN A 461 -33.70 5.08 -15.13
CA GLN A 461 -34.80 5.35 -14.20
C GLN A 461 -35.41 4.03 -13.73
N LEU A 462 -35.76 3.95 -12.45
CA LEU A 462 -36.39 2.79 -11.84
C LEU A 462 -37.50 3.28 -10.90
N SER A 463 -38.73 2.83 -11.11
CA SER A 463 -39.85 3.06 -10.20
C SER A 463 -39.98 1.90 -9.20
N SER A 464 -40.65 2.10 -8.06
CA SER A 464 -40.87 1.03 -7.07
C SER A 464 -41.71 -0.11 -7.64
N ALA A 465 -42.59 0.19 -8.60
CA ALA A 465 -43.41 -0.80 -9.29
C ALA A 465 -42.61 -1.72 -10.23
N GLN A 466 -41.35 -1.38 -10.50
CA GLN A 466 -40.44 -2.09 -11.39
C GLN A 466 -39.22 -2.65 -10.65
N SER A 467 -39.25 -2.70 -9.31
CA SER A 467 -38.08 -3.02 -8.48
C SER A 467 -37.48 -4.40 -8.76
N GLU A 468 -38.26 -5.33 -9.34
CA GLU A 468 -37.77 -6.63 -9.81
C GLU A 468 -36.71 -6.52 -10.92
N ASN A 469 -36.67 -5.40 -11.66
CA ASN A 469 -35.71 -5.17 -12.75
C ASN A 469 -34.38 -4.58 -12.28
N PHE A 470 -34.23 -4.30 -10.98
CA PHE A 470 -33.06 -3.58 -10.46
C PHE A 470 -31.74 -4.31 -10.77
N ASN A 471 -31.66 -5.62 -10.51
CA ASN A 471 -30.46 -6.40 -10.84
C ASN A 471 -30.14 -6.41 -12.33
N GLN A 472 -31.16 -6.52 -13.19
CA GLN A 472 -30.98 -6.47 -14.63
C GLN A 472 -30.41 -5.11 -15.08
N LEU A 473 -30.89 -4.01 -14.52
CA LEU A 473 -30.35 -2.67 -14.81
C LEU A 473 -28.88 -2.55 -14.39
N ILE A 474 -28.50 -3.11 -13.25
CA ILE A 474 -27.11 -3.09 -12.77
C ILE A 474 -26.19 -3.91 -13.69
N GLN A 475 -26.68 -5.03 -14.23
CA GLN A 475 -25.97 -5.82 -15.23
C GLN A 475 -25.77 -5.04 -16.54
N GLN A 476 -26.80 -4.32 -17.00
CA GLN A 476 -26.76 -3.48 -18.21
C GLN A 476 -25.92 -2.20 -18.05
N ALA A 477 -25.81 -1.68 -16.83
CA ALA A 477 -25.06 -0.47 -16.53
C ALA A 477 -23.55 -0.68 -16.78
N LEU A 478 -22.90 0.37 -17.27
CA LEU A 478 -21.46 0.46 -17.44
C LEU A 478 -20.84 1.28 -16.30
N SER A 479 -19.52 1.14 -16.12
CA SER A 479 -18.78 1.91 -15.12
C SER A 479 -18.99 3.42 -15.35
N GLY A 480 -19.45 4.12 -14.31
CA GLY A 480 -19.79 5.55 -14.31
C GLY A 480 -21.29 5.85 -14.45
N ASP A 481 -22.14 4.86 -14.76
CA ASP A 481 -23.58 5.06 -14.90
C ASP A 481 -24.30 5.31 -13.57
N THR A 482 -25.52 5.84 -13.67
CA THR A 482 -26.39 6.16 -12.54
C THR A 482 -27.71 5.40 -12.62
N ILE A 483 -28.16 4.81 -11.51
CA ILE A 483 -29.55 4.34 -11.32
C ILE A 483 -30.30 5.38 -10.49
N VAL A 484 -31.44 5.86 -11.00
CA VAL A 484 -32.28 6.90 -10.39
C VAL A 484 -33.60 6.28 -9.94
N LEU A 485 -33.85 6.26 -8.63
CA LEU A 485 -35.09 5.78 -8.02
C LEU A 485 -36.15 6.89 -8.06
N MET A 486 -37.25 6.66 -8.76
CA MET A 486 -38.13 7.72 -9.26
C MET A 486 -39.29 8.10 -8.34
N ASP A 487 -39.57 7.31 -7.30
CA ASP A 487 -40.72 7.49 -6.43
C ASP A 487 -40.41 7.11 -4.98
N THR A 488 -41.37 7.34 -4.08
CA THR A 488 -41.22 7.12 -2.64
C THR A 488 -41.73 5.74 -2.19
N GLY A 489 -41.95 4.82 -3.13
CA GLY A 489 -42.47 3.48 -2.80
C GLY A 489 -41.41 2.57 -2.19
N TYR A 490 -41.85 1.36 -1.82
CA TYR A 490 -40.94 0.29 -1.43
C TYR A 490 -40.36 -0.39 -2.66
N TYR A 491 -39.04 -0.33 -2.80
CA TYR A 491 -38.29 -1.06 -3.80
C TYR A 491 -38.02 -2.45 -3.23
N LYS A 492 -38.88 -3.39 -3.59
CA LYS A 492 -38.92 -4.74 -3.05
C LYS A 492 -37.79 -5.58 -3.64
N MET A 493 -36.92 -6.06 -2.77
CA MET A 493 -35.73 -6.85 -3.09
C MET A 493 -35.96 -8.31 -2.72
N LYS A 494 -35.55 -9.25 -3.57
CA LYS A 494 -35.55 -10.70 -3.25
C LYS A 494 -34.15 -11.29 -3.14
N GLU A 495 -33.16 -10.53 -3.57
CA GLU A 495 -31.74 -10.89 -3.59
C GLU A 495 -30.91 -9.59 -3.52
N PRO A 496 -29.63 -9.65 -3.10
CA PRO A 496 -28.77 -8.47 -3.03
C PRO A 496 -28.43 -7.89 -4.41
N ILE A 497 -28.22 -6.57 -4.48
CA ILE A 497 -27.62 -5.93 -5.66
C ILE A 497 -26.10 -6.03 -5.61
N GLN A 498 -25.50 -6.62 -6.64
CA GLN A 498 -24.05 -6.81 -6.74
C GLN A 498 -23.37 -5.65 -7.48
N ILE A 499 -22.46 -4.94 -6.81
CA ILE A 499 -21.76 -3.76 -7.32
C ILE A 499 -20.29 -4.10 -7.59
N ASN A 500 -19.97 -4.45 -8.83
CA ASN A 500 -18.63 -4.82 -9.29
C ASN A 500 -17.97 -3.79 -10.24
N LYS A 501 -18.55 -2.59 -10.34
CA LYS A 501 -18.12 -1.52 -11.22
C LYS A 501 -18.36 -0.17 -10.54
N THR A 502 -17.93 0.94 -11.16
CA THR A 502 -18.25 2.27 -10.62
C THR A 502 -19.71 2.60 -10.91
N LEU A 503 -20.53 2.87 -9.89
CA LEU A 503 -21.94 3.20 -10.05
C LEU A 503 -22.38 4.28 -9.07
N VAL A 504 -23.40 5.04 -9.49
CA VAL A 504 -24.19 5.90 -8.61
C VAL A 504 -25.60 5.32 -8.50
N ILE A 505 -26.14 5.22 -7.30
CA ILE A 505 -27.54 4.89 -7.06
C ILE A 505 -28.13 6.05 -6.25
N MET A 506 -29.17 6.70 -6.76
CA MET A 506 -29.70 7.90 -6.11
C MET A 506 -31.21 8.02 -6.25
N ALA A 507 -31.83 8.72 -5.31
CA ALA A 507 -33.21 9.17 -5.49
C ALA A 507 -33.32 10.28 -6.55
N ALA A 508 -34.46 10.32 -7.23
CA ALA A 508 -34.85 11.47 -8.04
C ALA A 508 -34.92 12.73 -7.17
N LYS A 509 -34.69 13.90 -7.80
CA LYS A 509 -34.74 15.18 -7.10
C LYS A 509 -36.17 15.47 -6.63
N ASN A 510 -36.29 16.20 -5.51
CA ASN A 510 -37.55 16.73 -4.98
C ASN A 510 -38.59 15.67 -4.58
N LEU A 511 -38.19 14.43 -4.34
CA LEU A 511 -39.09 13.46 -3.72
C LEU A 511 -39.42 13.90 -2.28
N PRO A 512 -40.70 13.82 -1.85
CA PRO A 512 -41.11 14.27 -0.51
C PRO A 512 -40.57 13.35 0.60
N LYS A 513 -40.15 12.12 0.24
CA LYS A 513 -39.53 11.13 1.12
C LYS A 513 -38.46 10.37 0.34
N ARG A 514 -37.55 9.72 1.06
CA ARG A 514 -36.54 8.83 0.45
C ARG A 514 -37.24 7.60 -0.14
N PRO A 515 -36.87 7.13 -1.34
CA PRO A 515 -37.17 5.79 -1.80
C PRO A 515 -36.60 4.77 -0.80
N THR A 516 -37.35 3.72 -0.46
CA THR A 516 -36.93 2.77 0.59
C THR A 516 -36.70 1.38 0.00
N LEU A 517 -35.51 0.83 0.20
CA LEU A 517 -35.21 -0.57 -0.09
C LEU A 517 -35.72 -1.46 1.06
N VAL A 518 -36.41 -2.53 0.71
CA VAL A 518 -36.99 -3.50 1.66
C VAL A 518 -36.78 -4.92 1.19
N ASN A 519 -36.62 -5.87 2.12
CA ASN A 519 -36.64 -7.29 1.77
C ASN A 519 -38.08 -7.74 1.56
N ALA A 520 -38.33 -8.40 0.43
CA ALA A 520 -39.60 -9.01 0.08
C ALA A 520 -39.44 -10.52 -0.19
N SER A 521 -38.38 -11.12 0.36
CA SER A 521 -38.15 -12.55 0.44
C SER A 521 -38.45 -13.05 1.86
N PHE A 522 -38.92 -14.30 1.99
CA PHE A 522 -39.05 -14.95 3.30
C PHE A 522 -37.70 -15.42 3.87
N ASN A 523 -36.65 -15.42 3.05
CA ASN A 523 -35.29 -15.66 3.51
C ASN A 523 -34.61 -14.33 3.87
N SER A 524 -33.74 -14.36 4.88
CA SER A 524 -32.88 -13.22 5.20
C SER A 524 -31.91 -12.91 4.05
N LEU A 525 -31.58 -11.63 3.88
CA LEU A 525 -30.57 -11.17 2.94
C LEU A 525 -29.28 -10.77 3.66
N PRO A 526 -28.08 -11.07 3.09
CA PRO A 526 -26.82 -10.60 3.68
C PRO A 526 -26.65 -9.08 3.56
N SER A 527 -27.24 -8.48 2.52
CA SER A 527 -27.33 -7.03 2.38
C SER A 527 -28.31 -6.60 1.29
N PHE A 528 -28.72 -5.33 1.28
CA PHE A 528 -29.38 -4.75 0.11
C PHE A 528 -28.40 -4.49 -1.03
N LEU A 529 -27.28 -3.83 -0.73
CA LEU A 529 -26.23 -3.53 -1.69
C LEU A 529 -24.93 -4.23 -1.26
N THR A 530 -24.40 -5.10 -2.12
CA THR A 530 -23.15 -5.82 -1.91
C THR A 530 -22.07 -5.24 -2.82
N ILE A 531 -20.98 -4.74 -2.23
CA ILE A 531 -19.84 -4.20 -2.99
C ILE A 531 -18.83 -5.32 -3.25
N GLU A 532 -18.66 -5.65 -4.51
CA GLU A 532 -17.80 -6.72 -5.01
C GLU A 532 -16.37 -6.25 -5.25
N ASN A 533 -15.47 -7.17 -5.59
CA ASN A 533 -14.04 -6.90 -5.85
C ASN A 533 -13.84 -5.71 -6.82
N GLY A 534 -13.20 -4.63 -6.35
CA GLY A 534 -12.97 -3.40 -7.14
C GLY A 534 -14.21 -2.52 -7.36
N GLY A 535 -15.35 -2.83 -6.74
CA GLY A 535 -16.59 -2.06 -6.81
C GLY A 535 -16.41 -0.65 -6.25
N ARG A 536 -17.07 0.34 -6.88
CA ARG A 536 -17.05 1.73 -6.41
C ARG A 536 -18.46 2.28 -6.41
N LEU A 537 -19.03 2.53 -5.24
CA LEU A 537 -20.43 2.88 -5.10
C LEU A 537 -20.59 4.27 -4.50
N THR A 538 -21.46 5.08 -5.12
CA THR A 538 -22.04 6.27 -4.49
C THR A 538 -23.54 6.06 -4.32
N VAL A 539 -24.06 6.18 -3.10
CA VAL A 539 -25.50 6.09 -2.79
C VAL A 539 -25.99 7.43 -2.27
N LYS A 540 -27.10 7.95 -2.80
CA LYS A 540 -27.65 9.25 -2.39
C LYS A 540 -29.13 9.25 -2.11
N ASN A 541 -29.53 9.80 -0.96
CA ASN A 541 -30.91 10.13 -0.60
C ASN A 541 -31.87 8.92 -0.60
N ILE A 542 -31.39 7.74 -0.19
CA ILE A 542 -32.16 6.48 -0.17
C ILE A 542 -32.30 5.98 1.27
N ALA A 543 -33.42 5.33 1.59
CA ALA A 543 -33.66 4.66 2.86
C ALA A 543 -33.46 3.15 2.74
N PHE A 544 -32.95 2.53 3.80
CA PHE A 544 -32.75 1.09 3.95
C PHE A 544 -33.49 0.63 5.19
N LYS A 545 -34.50 -0.24 5.01
CA LYS A 545 -35.30 -0.77 6.11
C LYS A 545 -35.00 -2.25 6.33
N GLY A 546 -34.40 -2.59 7.47
CA GLY A 546 -33.92 -3.95 7.77
C GLY A 546 -35.01 -5.00 7.92
N THR A 547 -36.21 -4.61 8.37
CA THR A 547 -37.35 -5.51 8.61
C THR A 547 -38.64 -4.95 8.00
N LEU A 548 -39.40 -5.81 7.31
CA LEU A 548 -40.72 -5.48 6.77
C LEU A 548 -41.69 -6.64 6.98
N GLU A 549 -42.79 -6.38 7.69
CA GLU A 549 -43.88 -7.36 7.88
C GLU A 549 -43.36 -8.73 8.36
N SER A 550 -43.73 -9.82 7.68
CA SER A 550 -43.27 -11.19 7.94
C SER A 550 -42.12 -11.65 7.03
N PHE A 551 -41.52 -10.74 6.25
CA PHE A 551 -40.36 -11.06 5.42
C PHE A 551 -39.09 -11.24 6.25
N GLY A 552 -38.10 -11.92 5.68
CA GLY A 552 -36.80 -12.12 6.33
C GLY A 552 -36.09 -10.80 6.61
N GLY A 553 -35.25 -10.77 7.64
CA GLY A 553 -34.43 -9.60 7.96
C GLY A 553 -33.29 -9.38 6.95
N VAL A 554 -32.53 -8.30 7.14
CA VAL A 554 -31.34 -8.01 6.34
C VAL A 554 -30.14 -7.78 7.25
N ASP A 555 -29.05 -8.50 7.02
CA ASP A 555 -27.83 -8.39 7.84
C ASP A 555 -27.19 -7.01 7.73
N ALA A 556 -27.21 -6.39 6.54
CA ALA A 556 -26.77 -5.00 6.41
C ALA A 556 -27.46 -4.18 5.31
N GLY A 557 -27.54 -2.86 5.50
CA GLY A 557 -27.94 -1.97 4.40
C GLY A 557 -26.97 -2.05 3.22
N ILE A 558 -25.68 -1.84 3.51
CA ILE A 558 -24.60 -1.92 2.53
C ILE A 558 -23.46 -2.75 3.13
N LYS A 559 -22.96 -3.75 2.39
CA LYS A 559 -21.88 -4.63 2.84
C LYS A 559 -20.87 -4.91 1.73
N SER A 560 -19.59 -5.11 2.04
CA SER A 560 -18.66 -5.71 1.08
C SER A 560 -18.90 -7.21 0.92
N SER A 561 -18.49 -7.79 -0.21
CA SER A 561 -18.69 -9.21 -0.47
C SER A 561 -17.92 -10.12 0.49
N GLU A 562 -18.51 -11.27 0.81
CA GLU A 562 -17.81 -12.40 1.46
C GLU A 562 -17.00 -13.22 0.44
N SER A 563 -17.17 -12.94 -0.87
CA SER A 563 -16.36 -13.53 -1.92
C SER A 563 -14.92 -13.02 -1.85
N PRO A 564 -13.93 -13.79 -2.35
CA PRO A 564 -12.56 -13.33 -2.49
C PRO A 564 -12.42 -11.94 -3.11
N MET A 565 -11.79 -11.02 -2.37
CA MET A 565 -11.42 -9.70 -2.84
C MET A 565 -9.92 -9.49 -2.68
N ASN A 566 -9.28 -8.96 -3.72
CA ASN A 566 -7.89 -8.51 -3.71
C ASN A 566 -7.77 -7.02 -4.06
N GLN A 567 -8.77 -6.45 -4.73
CA GLN A 567 -8.88 -5.03 -4.98
C GLN A 567 -9.63 -4.36 -3.84
N SER A 568 -9.18 -3.16 -3.47
CA SER A 568 -9.94 -2.30 -2.58
C SER A 568 -11.23 -1.84 -3.25
N TYR A 569 -12.22 -1.50 -2.43
CA TYR A 569 -13.48 -0.91 -2.89
C TYR A 569 -13.63 0.53 -2.41
N TYR A 570 -14.63 1.24 -2.95
CA TYR A 570 -14.97 2.61 -2.55
C TYR A 570 -16.45 2.71 -2.22
N LEU A 571 -16.78 3.42 -1.14
CA LEU A 571 -18.15 3.69 -0.74
C LEU A 571 -18.35 5.15 -0.35
N ASN A 572 -19.33 5.82 -0.97
CA ASN A 572 -19.80 7.15 -0.59
C ASN A 572 -21.32 7.12 -0.36
N VAL A 573 -21.76 7.38 0.86
CA VAL A 573 -23.16 7.41 1.27
C VAL A 573 -23.51 8.85 1.66
N ALA A 574 -24.51 9.43 1.01
CA ALA A 574 -24.89 10.82 1.26
C ALA A 574 -26.41 10.99 1.37
N GLY A 575 -26.90 11.56 2.47
CA GLY A 575 -28.33 11.83 2.61
C GLY A 575 -29.19 10.59 2.89
N CYS A 576 -28.60 9.45 3.24
CA CYS A 576 -29.30 8.17 3.36
C CYS A 576 -29.84 7.92 4.77
N GLU A 577 -30.72 6.93 4.90
CA GLU A 577 -31.36 6.57 6.17
C GLU A 577 -31.34 5.06 6.35
N PHE A 578 -31.00 4.57 7.55
CA PHE A 578 -30.89 3.16 7.88
C PHE A 578 -31.69 2.88 9.16
N TYR A 579 -32.66 1.99 9.11
CA TYR A 579 -33.56 1.75 10.23
C TYR A 579 -34.20 0.37 10.27
N ASP A 580 -34.73 0.01 11.44
CA ASP A 580 -35.39 -1.25 11.75
C ASP A 580 -34.51 -2.48 11.47
N PHE A 581 -33.24 -2.41 11.89
CA PHE A 581 -32.32 -3.56 11.91
C PHE A 581 -32.34 -4.18 13.32
N ASN A 582 -33.22 -5.15 13.51
CA ASN A 582 -33.67 -5.59 14.83
C ASN A 582 -32.82 -6.70 15.49
N GLU A 583 -31.79 -7.23 14.81
CA GLU A 583 -30.88 -8.21 15.39
C GLU A 583 -29.52 -7.61 15.74
N SER A 584 -28.88 -8.11 16.79
CA SER A 584 -27.57 -7.58 17.26
C SER A 584 -26.43 -7.76 16.24
N SER A 585 -26.55 -8.74 15.35
CA SER A 585 -25.61 -8.99 14.25
C SER A 585 -25.81 -8.06 13.06
N GLN A 586 -26.93 -7.34 12.99
CA GLN A 586 -27.26 -6.50 11.85
C GLN A 586 -26.54 -5.16 11.89
N SER A 587 -26.41 -4.49 10.74
CA SER A 587 -25.79 -3.16 10.68
C SER A 587 -26.36 -2.27 9.57
N GLY A 588 -26.25 -0.95 9.71
CA GLY A 588 -26.53 -0.06 8.59
C GLY A 588 -25.51 -0.26 7.45
N ILE A 589 -24.23 -0.17 7.81
CA ILE A 589 -23.09 -0.40 6.91
C ILE A 589 -22.14 -1.41 7.58
N ALA A 590 -21.69 -2.40 6.83
CA ALA A 590 -20.75 -3.41 7.32
C ALA A 590 -19.66 -3.77 6.29
N CYS A 591 -18.63 -4.47 6.74
CA CYS A 591 -17.63 -5.09 5.87
C CYS A 591 -17.48 -6.59 6.16
N ALA A 592 -17.01 -7.34 5.18
CA ALA A 592 -16.61 -8.72 5.29
C ALA A 592 -15.12 -8.84 5.62
N LYS A 593 -14.73 -9.97 6.24
CA LYS A 593 -13.33 -10.29 6.52
C LYS A 593 -12.54 -10.43 5.22
N GLY A 594 -11.28 -9.99 5.21
CA GLY A 594 -10.41 -10.01 4.04
C GLY A 594 -10.58 -8.83 3.08
N THR A 595 -11.52 -7.91 3.32
CA THR A 595 -11.84 -6.78 2.43
C THR A 595 -11.22 -5.47 2.95
N LEU A 596 -11.03 -4.47 2.06
CA LEU A 596 -10.52 -3.13 2.40
C LEU A 596 -11.22 -2.09 1.54
N ALA A 597 -11.91 -1.16 2.19
CA ALA A 597 -12.30 0.08 1.56
C ALA A 597 -11.04 0.95 1.40
N ASP A 598 -10.76 1.43 0.19
CA ASP A 598 -9.81 2.53 0.03
C ASP A 598 -10.34 3.76 0.78
N THR A 599 -11.63 4.02 0.65
CA THR A 599 -12.30 5.16 1.27
C THR A 599 -13.75 4.79 1.53
N LEU A 600 -14.20 5.10 2.74
CA LEU A 600 -15.60 5.08 3.13
C LEU A 600 -15.98 6.49 3.58
N ILE A 601 -16.98 7.06 2.91
CA ILE A 601 -17.52 8.39 3.21
C ILE A 601 -19.00 8.23 3.56
N VAL A 602 -19.42 8.76 4.70
CA VAL A 602 -20.83 8.83 5.10
C VAL A 602 -21.14 10.27 5.49
N SER A 603 -22.11 10.87 4.82
CA SER A 603 -22.48 12.27 5.05
C SER A 603 -23.99 12.46 5.12
N ASN A 604 -24.44 13.41 5.94
CA ASN A 604 -25.86 13.85 5.96
C ASN A 604 -26.84 12.68 6.16
N SER A 605 -26.44 11.63 6.88
CA SER A 605 -27.18 10.36 6.94
C SER A 605 -27.70 10.08 8.35
N ILE A 606 -28.76 9.26 8.43
CA ILE A 606 -29.46 8.95 9.68
C ILE A 606 -29.44 7.44 9.90
N PHE A 607 -29.09 7.03 11.12
CA PHE A 607 -29.13 5.65 11.59
C PHE A 607 -30.03 5.62 12.82
N HIS A 608 -31.14 4.88 12.78
CA HIS A 608 -32.05 4.86 13.92
C HIS A 608 -32.87 3.58 14.10
N HIS A 609 -33.15 3.20 15.34
CA HIS A 609 -33.77 1.91 15.69
C HIS A 609 -32.97 0.71 15.16
N LEU A 610 -31.74 0.56 15.64
CA LEU A 610 -30.91 -0.63 15.35
C LEU A 610 -30.58 -1.37 16.65
N SER A 611 -30.84 -2.67 16.68
CA SER A 611 -30.34 -3.55 17.73
C SER A 611 -28.83 -3.81 17.59
N GLY A 612 -28.32 -3.72 16.36
CA GLY A 612 -26.92 -3.88 16.02
C GLY A 612 -26.17 -2.56 15.84
N THR A 613 -25.16 -2.56 14.96
CA THR A 613 -24.21 -1.43 14.82
C THR A 613 -24.61 -0.49 13.68
N GLY A 614 -24.43 0.82 13.82
CA GLY A 614 -24.62 1.77 12.71
C GLY A 614 -23.67 1.48 11.54
N ILE A 615 -22.37 1.66 11.80
CA ILE A 615 -21.27 1.43 10.85
C ILE A 615 -20.26 0.48 11.48
N ASN A 616 -20.12 -0.73 10.92
CA ASN A 616 -19.28 -1.79 11.45
C ASN A 616 -18.11 -2.15 10.51
N LEU A 617 -16.91 -1.68 10.86
CA LEU A 617 -15.64 -1.91 10.16
C LEU A 617 -14.67 -2.75 11.01
N SER A 618 -15.19 -3.79 11.67
CA SER A 618 -14.48 -4.56 12.69
C SER A 618 -14.37 -6.07 12.42
N SER A 619 -14.38 -6.48 11.16
CA SER A 619 -14.42 -7.91 10.80
C SER A 619 -13.08 -8.62 10.98
N GLU A 620 -11.98 -7.90 11.19
CA GLU A 620 -10.61 -8.41 11.32
C GLU A 620 -10.19 -8.66 12.78
N LYS A 621 -10.83 -9.63 13.44
CA LYS A 621 -10.68 -9.87 14.90
C LYS A 621 -9.54 -10.81 15.30
N ASP A 622 -8.62 -11.12 14.37
CA ASP A 622 -7.53 -12.08 14.61
C ASP A 622 -6.26 -11.44 15.20
N ASP A 623 -6.28 -10.13 15.45
CA ASP A 623 -5.16 -9.36 16.02
C ASP A 623 -3.85 -9.43 15.22
N LYS A 624 -3.97 -9.39 13.89
CA LYS A 624 -2.85 -9.48 12.93
C LYS A 624 -2.45 -8.13 12.30
N GLY A 625 -2.95 -7.01 12.83
CA GLY A 625 -2.74 -5.68 12.24
C GLY A 625 -3.53 -5.43 10.96
N ILE A 626 -4.49 -6.30 10.64
CA ILE A 626 -5.37 -6.18 9.47
C ILE A 626 -6.57 -5.29 9.82
N TYR A 627 -7.04 -4.49 8.87
CA TYR A 627 -8.23 -3.64 9.01
C TYR A 627 -9.04 -3.55 7.71
N ASN A 628 -10.27 -3.03 7.81
CA ASN A 628 -11.24 -3.05 6.71
C ASN A 628 -11.45 -1.72 5.98
N ALA A 629 -10.89 -0.60 6.46
CA ALA A 629 -10.98 0.68 5.75
C ALA A 629 -9.74 1.54 6.00
N GLU A 630 -9.16 2.08 4.92
CA GLU A 630 -8.01 2.97 5.02
C GLU A 630 -8.45 4.37 5.46
N PHE A 631 -9.37 4.99 4.72
CA PHE A 631 -9.93 6.30 5.06
C PHE A 631 -11.41 6.18 5.42
N VAL A 632 -11.79 6.68 6.59
CA VAL A 632 -13.17 6.68 7.11
C VAL A 632 -13.56 8.11 7.45
N ASN A 633 -14.47 8.69 6.68
CA ASN A 633 -14.96 10.06 6.85
C ASN A 633 -16.45 10.06 7.13
N ILE A 634 -16.86 10.47 8.32
CA ILE A 634 -18.26 10.50 8.76
C ILE A 634 -18.60 11.93 9.16
N THR A 635 -19.54 12.55 8.47
CA THR A 635 -19.84 13.99 8.65
C THR A 635 -21.32 14.28 8.69
N ASN A 636 -21.78 15.12 9.61
CA ASN A 636 -23.17 15.54 9.67
C ASN A 636 -24.15 14.36 9.71
N CYS A 637 -23.90 13.37 10.57
CA CYS A 637 -24.73 12.18 10.69
C CYS A 637 -25.43 12.12 12.06
N LEU A 638 -26.65 11.57 12.07
CA LEU A 638 -27.43 11.31 13.28
C LEU A 638 -27.48 9.81 13.54
N PHE A 639 -27.09 9.40 14.75
CA PHE A 639 -27.27 8.05 15.26
C PHE A 639 -28.19 8.13 16.47
N THR A 640 -29.40 7.56 16.40
CA THR A 640 -30.35 7.61 17.52
C THR A 640 -31.06 6.29 17.78
N ASN A 641 -31.19 5.90 19.04
CA ASN A 641 -31.89 4.68 19.45
C ASN A 641 -31.17 3.42 18.90
N LEU A 642 -29.90 3.27 19.26
CA LEU A 642 -29.08 2.11 18.88
C LEU A 642 -28.73 1.30 20.14
N LEU A 643 -29.05 0.01 20.15
CA LEU A 643 -28.59 -0.89 21.22
C LEU A 643 -27.12 -1.26 21.07
N GLY A 644 -26.61 -1.29 19.83
CA GLY A 644 -25.21 -1.48 19.47
C GLY A 644 -24.42 -0.17 19.34
N SER A 645 -23.11 -0.27 19.10
CA SER A 645 -22.26 0.90 18.77
C SER A 645 -22.78 1.67 17.54
N ALA A 646 -22.59 2.99 17.52
CA ALA A 646 -22.81 3.77 16.31
C ALA A 646 -21.73 3.48 15.26
N ILE A 647 -20.46 3.48 15.67
CA ILE A 647 -19.30 3.35 14.78
C ILE A 647 -18.29 2.42 15.44
N ASN A 648 -17.84 1.39 14.72
CA ASN A 648 -16.82 0.46 15.20
C ASN A 648 -15.75 0.25 14.12
N VAL A 649 -14.53 0.72 14.37
CA VAL A 649 -13.36 0.56 13.50
C VAL A 649 -12.28 -0.20 14.27
N TYR A 650 -11.77 -1.28 13.66
CA TYR A 650 -10.85 -2.19 14.34
C TYR A 650 -9.59 -2.47 13.53
N ARG A 651 -8.45 -2.36 14.20
CA ARG A 651 -7.14 -2.89 13.80
C ARG A 651 -6.44 -3.48 15.03
N GLY A 652 -6.68 -4.74 15.34
CA GLY A 652 -6.06 -5.41 16.49
C GLY A 652 -4.61 -5.85 16.24
N GLY A 653 -3.89 -6.21 17.30
CA GLY A 653 -2.52 -6.75 17.24
C GLY A 653 -1.43 -5.75 17.63
N ASN A 654 -0.20 -6.00 17.17
CA ASN A 654 0.99 -5.17 17.43
C ASN A 654 1.79 -4.81 16.17
N ASP A 655 1.14 -4.88 15.01
CA ASP A 655 1.78 -4.52 13.74
C ASP A 655 2.04 -3.00 13.65
N GLU A 656 3.25 -2.63 13.24
CA GLU A 656 3.70 -1.25 13.03
C GLU A 656 3.99 -0.98 11.52
N SER A 657 3.47 -1.83 10.61
CA SER A 657 3.85 -1.84 9.20
C SER A 657 2.93 -1.01 8.31
N THR A 658 1.77 -0.61 8.81
CA THR A 658 0.70 0.08 8.06
C THR A 658 0.65 1.60 8.33
N LEU A 659 -0.31 2.29 7.71
CA LEU A 659 -0.54 3.74 7.87
C LEU A 659 -1.91 4.04 8.47
N GLY A 660 -2.94 3.33 8.02
CA GLY A 660 -4.31 3.48 8.50
C GLY A 660 -4.68 2.53 9.65
N PRO A 661 -5.94 2.58 10.11
CA PRO A 661 -6.99 3.48 9.60
C PRO A 661 -6.78 4.97 9.91
N PHE A 662 -7.30 5.81 9.01
CA PHE A 662 -7.47 7.26 9.16
C PHE A 662 -8.95 7.54 9.34
N VAL A 663 -9.34 8.07 10.50
CA VAL A 663 -10.76 8.25 10.88
C VAL A 663 -11.03 9.73 11.18
N SER A 664 -12.03 10.30 10.50
CA SER A 664 -12.57 11.63 10.78
C SER A 664 -14.06 11.52 11.04
N ILE A 665 -14.51 11.97 12.22
CA ILE A 665 -15.92 12.05 12.61
C ILE A 665 -16.19 13.52 12.98
N ASP A 666 -17.10 14.17 12.26
CA ASP A 666 -17.32 15.61 12.42
C ASP A 666 -18.81 15.97 12.33
N TYR A 667 -19.27 16.92 13.15
CA TYR A 667 -20.67 17.37 13.16
C TYR A 667 -21.69 16.22 13.36
N CYS A 668 -21.36 15.21 14.17
CA CYS A 668 -22.27 14.07 14.38
C CYS A 668 -23.04 14.17 15.70
N SER A 669 -24.27 13.67 15.70
CA SER A 669 -25.09 13.56 16.91
C SER A 669 -25.38 12.10 17.23
N PHE A 670 -25.08 11.71 18.47
CA PHE A 670 -25.34 10.40 19.03
C PHE A 670 -26.34 10.58 20.16
N ASN A 671 -27.52 9.99 20.04
CA ASN A 671 -28.59 10.10 21.04
C ASN A 671 -29.11 8.70 21.42
N GLU A 672 -29.10 8.34 22.70
CA GLU A 672 -29.55 7.01 23.15
C GLU A 672 -28.84 5.86 22.41
N VAL A 673 -27.51 5.89 22.38
CA VAL A 673 -26.68 4.87 21.73
C VAL A 673 -25.90 4.05 22.76
N GLU A 674 -25.92 2.72 22.64
CA GLU A 674 -25.09 1.74 23.37
C GLU A 674 -24.96 2.02 24.87
N ASN A 675 -26.10 2.08 25.58
CA ASN A 675 -26.13 2.38 27.02
C ASN A 675 -25.84 1.17 27.92
N ARG A 676 -25.53 -0.01 27.36
CA ARG A 676 -25.24 -1.22 28.16
C ARG A 676 -23.95 -1.08 28.95
N GLU A 677 -23.84 -1.87 30.01
CA GLU A 677 -22.63 -1.92 30.83
C GLU A 677 -21.42 -2.28 29.95
N GLN A 678 -20.32 -1.52 30.11
CA GLN A 678 -19.08 -1.67 29.35
C GLN A 678 -19.19 -1.39 27.83
N GLY A 679 -20.36 -0.98 27.33
CA GLY A 679 -20.59 -0.60 25.94
C GLY A 679 -19.76 0.60 25.50
N ALA A 680 -19.70 0.83 24.18
CA ALA A 680 -19.03 1.97 23.58
C ALA A 680 -19.81 2.52 22.37
N VAL A 681 -20.13 3.81 22.37
CA VAL A 681 -20.86 4.46 21.24
C VAL A 681 -19.97 4.50 20.00
N VAL A 682 -18.76 5.04 20.13
CA VAL A 682 -17.72 5.06 19.09
C VAL A 682 -16.53 4.24 19.56
N LYS A 683 -16.19 3.19 18.82
CA LYS A 683 -15.07 2.28 19.14
C LYS A 683 -14.01 2.35 18.05
N LEU A 684 -12.82 2.86 18.39
CA LEU A 684 -11.69 3.06 17.49
C LEU A 684 -10.46 2.34 18.04
N ILE A 685 -10.32 1.05 17.71
CA ILE A 685 -9.23 0.19 18.21
C ILE A 685 -8.10 0.14 17.19
N GLY A 686 -6.88 0.50 17.60
CA GLY A 686 -5.68 0.49 16.74
C GLY A 686 -5.71 1.47 15.57
N VAL A 687 -6.60 2.46 15.61
CA VAL A 687 -6.68 3.55 14.62
C VAL A 687 -5.48 4.47 14.81
N GLN A 688 -4.67 4.63 13.75
CA GLN A 688 -3.41 5.36 13.84
C GLN A 688 -3.58 6.88 13.76
N GLN A 689 -4.64 7.35 13.08
CA GLN A 689 -5.00 8.76 13.05
C GLN A 689 -6.50 8.91 13.21
N ALA A 690 -6.94 9.60 14.26
CA ALA A 690 -8.34 9.83 14.56
C ALA A 690 -8.62 11.28 14.92
N LYS A 691 -9.68 11.86 14.36
CA LYS A 691 -10.22 13.15 14.79
C LYS A 691 -11.73 13.04 14.97
N ILE A 692 -12.23 13.38 16.15
CA ILE A 692 -13.65 13.47 16.46
C ILE A 692 -13.92 14.90 16.90
N THR A 693 -14.66 15.66 16.08
CA THR A 693 -14.93 17.08 16.38
C THR A 693 -16.37 17.48 16.19
N ASN A 694 -16.75 18.61 16.81
CA ASN A 694 -18.04 19.26 16.63
C ASN A 694 -19.25 18.32 16.85
N SER A 695 -19.11 17.34 17.74
CA SER A 695 -20.07 16.24 17.87
C SER A 695 -20.72 16.21 19.26
N SER A 696 -21.96 15.71 19.33
CA SER A 696 -22.74 15.65 20.56
C SER A 696 -23.09 14.21 20.93
N PHE A 697 -22.76 13.81 22.16
CA PHE A 697 -23.14 12.54 22.77
C PHE A 697 -24.18 12.82 23.85
N LEU A 698 -25.42 12.44 23.58
CA LEU A 698 -26.59 12.74 24.40
C LEU A 698 -27.18 11.41 24.90
N ASN A 699 -27.34 11.24 26.21
CA ASN A 699 -27.96 10.03 26.76
C ASN A 699 -27.33 8.72 26.24
N SER A 700 -26.03 8.73 25.93
CA SER A 700 -25.35 7.69 25.14
C SER A 700 -24.12 7.14 25.86
N GLY A 701 -23.88 5.83 25.77
CA GLY A 701 -22.76 5.19 26.44
C GLY A 701 -22.84 5.23 27.96
N GLN A 702 -24.02 5.46 28.56
CA GLN A 702 -24.19 5.72 30.00
C GLN A 702 -23.63 4.59 30.88
N GLY A 703 -23.84 3.33 30.50
CA GLY A 703 -23.25 2.17 31.21
C GLY A 703 -21.77 1.92 30.90
N GLY A 704 -21.13 2.71 30.04
CA GLY A 704 -19.78 2.44 29.56
C GLY A 704 -19.05 3.68 29.05
N ARG A 705 -18.74 3.69 27.75
CA ARG A 705 -17.95 4.74 27.09
C ARG A 705 -18.76 5.44 26.00
N SER A 706 -18.56 6.76 25.90
CA SER A 706 -18.95 7.48 24.69
C SER A 706 -17.94 7.22 23.57
N ILE A 707 -16.64 7.20 23.90
CA ILE A 707 -15.58 6.93 22.92
C ILE A 707 -14.56 5.99 23.55
N GLN A 708 -14.16 4.95 22.83
CA GLN A 708 -13.11 4.02 23.25
C GLN A 708 -11.99 3.99 22.22
N PHE A 709 -10.77 4.28 22.68
CA PHE A 709 -9.52 4.11 21.96
C PHE A 709 -8.64 3.01 22.56
N GLN A 710 -7.84 2.39 21.71
CA GLN A 710 -6.68 1.57 22.07
C GLN A 710 -5.56 1.89 21.09
N GLU A 711 -4.92 3.01 21.33
CA GLU A 711 -3.92 3.64 20.49
C GLU A 711 -2.48 3.32 20.96
N TYR A 712 -1.51 3.42 20.05
CA TYR A 712 -0.10 3.50 20.39
C TYR A 712 0.29 4.93 20.78
N ARG A 713 1.38 5.05 21.55
CA ARG A 713 1.95 6.35 21.99
C ARG A 713 2.19 7.33 20.83
N THR A 714 2.47 6.79 19.65
CA THR A 714 2.82 7.51 18.42
C THR A 714 1.64 7.85 17.54
N ASP A 715 0.45 7.33 17.85
CA ASP A 715 -0.76 7.57 17.08
C ASP A 715 -1.28 8.99 17.34
N HIS A 716 -1.92 9.56 16.33
CA HIS A 716 -2.43 10.92 16.38
C HIS A 716 -3.95 10.89 16.55
N ILE A 717 -4.41 10.93 17.80
CA ILE A 717 -5.84 10.93 18.14
C ILE A 717 -6.25 12.25 18.80
N LEU A 718 -7.45 12.75 18.46
CA LEU A 718 -8.00 13.98 19.02
C LEU A 718 -9.53 13.90 19.12
N VAL A 719 -10.07 14.28 20.27
CA VAL A 719 -11.49 14.57 20.51
C VAL A 719 -11.58 16.01 20.99
N ASP A 720 -12.23 16.89 20.23
CA ASP A 720 -12.31 18.32 20.60
C ASP A 720 -13.61 18.95 20.10
N TYR A 721 -14.06 20.04 20.72
CA TYR A 721 -15.35 20.68 20.43
C TYR A 721 -16.53 19.69 20.50
N CYS A 722 -16.57 18.87 21.54
CA CYS A 722 -17.58 17.82 21.70
C CYS A 722 -18.38 18.00 22.99
N ASN A 723 -19.70 17.77 22.93
CA ASN A 723 -20.58 17.82 24.10
C ASN A 723 -20.95 16.41 24.56
N PHE A 724 -20.89 16.16 25.86
CA PHE A 724 -21.14 14.87 26.51
C PHE A 724 -22.17 15.07 27.64
N TYR A 725 -23.46 14.97 27.30
CA TYR A 725 -24.56 15.16 28.24
C TYR A 725 -25.22 13.83 28.59
N ASN A 726 -25.26 13.50 29.88
CA ASN A 726 -25.72 12.20 30.38
C ASN A 726 -25.12 11.03 29.58
N SER A 727 -23.80 11.01 29.45
CA SER A 727 -23.10 10.10 28.54
C SER A 727 -21.88 9.46 29.20
N GLY A 728 -21.40 8.37 28.61
CA GLY A 728 -20.18 7.70 29.05
C GLY A 728 -18.92 8.54 28.89
N LYS A 729 -17.80 8.05 29.44
CA LYS A 729 -16.49 8.72 29.35
C LYS A 729 -15.82 8.57 27.98
N ILE A 730 -14.83 9.43 27.72
CA ILE A 730 -13.79 9.19 26.72
C ILE A 730 -12.74 8.29 27.38
N GLU A 731 -12.47 7.12 26.81
CA GLU A 731 -11.44 6.18 27.26
C GLU A 731 -10.34 6.08 26.20
N SER A 732 -9.08 6.29 26.59
CA SER A 732 -7.90 6.12 25.74
C SER A 732 -6.78 5.50 26.56
N PHE A 733 -5.88 4.74 25.93
CA PHE A 733 -4.85 4.00 26.65
C PHE A 733 -3.80 4.93 27.29
N TYR A 734 -3.37 5.98 26.56
CA TYR A 734 -2.40 6.97 27.02
C TYR A 734 -3.02 8.24 27.61
N ASN A 735 -4.35 8.30 27.73
CA ASN A 735 -5.10 9.45 28.28
C ASN A 735 -4.76 10.79 27.61
N ASN A 736 -4.53 10.79 26.30
CA ASN A 736 -4.10 11.95 25.52
C ASN A 736 -5.08 12.33 24.39
N ALA A 737 -6.26 11.73 24.35
CA ALA A 737 -7.23 11.94 23.28
C ALA A 737 -8.01 13.26 23.41
N ALA A 738 -8.33 13.70 24.64
CA ALA A 738 -9.22 14.84 24.87
C ALA A 738 -8.49 16.19 24.65
N GLY A 739 -9.08 17.03 23.80
CA GLY A 739 -8.69 18.42 23.57
C GLY A 739 -9.30 19.39 24.61
N PRO A 740 -9.05 20.71 24.45
CA PRO A 740 -9.46 21.70 25.44
C PRO A 740 -10.97 22.04 25.44
N HIS A 741 -11.74 21.71 24.41
CA HIS A 741 -13.14 22.11 24.26
C HIS A 741 -14.08 20.90 24.44
N ILE A 742 -14.14 20.38 25.67
CA ILE A 742 -15.07 19.31 26.05
C ILE A 742 -16.17 19.91 26.93
N TYR A 743 -17.42 19.73 26.50
CA TYR A 743 -18.61 20.29 27.13
C TYR A 743 -19.47 19.19 27.75
N HIS A 744 -20.32 19.56 28.72
CA HIS A 744 -21.25 18.66 29.40
C HIS A 744 -22.64 19.29 29.56
N ASP A 745 -23.00 20.15 28.61
CA ASP A 745 -24.18 21.01 28.70
C ASP A 745 -25.45 20.29 28.25
N GLU A 746 -26.57 20.55 28.92
CA GLU A 746 -27.87 20.09 28.48
C GLU A 746 -28.21 20.71 27.11
N PRO A 747 -28.66 19.91 26.13
CA PRO A 747 -29.06 20.41 24.81
C PRO A 747 -30.13 21.51 24.93
N GLY A 748 -29.82 22.70 24.41
CA GLY A 748 -30.73 23.86 24.43
C GLY A 748 -30.58 24.80 25.63
N SER A 749 -29.69 24.52 26.59
CA SER A 749 -29.43 25.39 27.75
C SER A 749 -28.44 26.55 27.47
N VAL A 750 -27.82 26.58 26.28
CA VAL A 750 -26.95 27.68 25.86
C VAL A 750 -27.81 28.88 25.44
N LYS A 751 -28.00 29.84 26.35
CA LYS A 751 -28.36 31.21 25.94
C LYS A 751 -27.23 31.71 25.03
N MET A 752 -27.56 32.14 23.81
CA MET A 752 -26.59 32.80 22.95
C MET A 752 -25.99 33.99 23.70
N ALA A 753 -24.78 33.82 24.22
CA ALA A 753 -23.93 34.96 24.51
C ALA A 753 -23.64 35.60 23.16
N SER A 754 -24.05 36.86 23.02
CA SER A 754 -23.79 37.69 21.84
C SER A 754 -22.36 37.48 21.36
N ALA A 755 -22.21 37.10 20.09
CA ALA A 755 -20.93 36.96 19.43
C ALA A 755 -20.06 38.20 19.69
N SER A 756 -18.95 38.00 20.39
CA SER A 756 -17.82 38.93 20.35
C SER A 756 -16.94 38.56 19.15
N ASN A 757 -16.38 39.60 18.53
CA ASN A 757 -15.87 39.68 17.15
C ASN A 757 -14.59 38.87 16.82
N ASP A 758 -14.44 37.61 17.26
CA ASP A 758 -13.20 36.84 16.99
C ASP A 758 -13.34 35.69 15.98
N GLN A 759 -14.47 35.55 15.27
CA GLN A 759 -14.64 34.49 14.26
C GLN A 759 -14.20 34.85 12.82
N GLN A 760 -13.57 35.99 12.57
CA GLN A 760 -13.12 36.37 11.21
C GLN A 760 -11.68 35.96 10.83
N ALA A 761 -10.95 35.20 11.66
CA ALA A 761 -9.53 34.91 11.40
C ALA A 761 -9.18 33.46 10.98
N LEU A 762 -10.14 32.56 10.77
CA LEU A 762 -9.85 31.14 10.42
C LEU A 762 -10.16 30.76 8.96
N GLY A 763 -10.55 31.73 8.13
CA GLY A 763 -10.82 31.54 6.70
C GLY A 763 -9.62 31.79 5.78
N ALA A 764 -8.39 31.47 6.18
CA ALA A 764 -7.23 31.47 5.27
C ALA A 764 -6.00 30.79 5.91
N LYS A 765 -5.95 29.45 5.85
CA LYS A 765 -4.75 28.59 5.75
C LYS A 765 -5.10 27.17 6.23
N PHE A 766 -5.50 26.30 5.29
CA PHE A 766 -5.20 24.86 5.29
C PHE A 766 -5.20 24.36 3.85
#